data_AF-A0A6Y5B3B0-F1
#
_entry.id   AF-A0A6Y5B3B0-F1
#
_cell.length_a   1.000
_cell.length_b   1.000
_cell.length_c   1.000
_cell.angle_alpha   90.00
_cell.angle_beta   90.00
_cell.angle_gamma   90.00
#
_symmetry.space_group_name_H-M   'P 1'
#
loop_
_entity.id
_entity.type
_entity.pdbx_description
1 polymer ?
#
loop_
_entity_poly.entity_id
_entity_poly.type
_entity_poly.pdbx_seq_one_letter_code
_entity_poly.pdbx_strand_id
1 'polypeptide(L)'
;PEMFDALMGNLWGDGDDILRDNRIEQAWENYSELEKNENNDITKEAIENTVINAFFEERHFQSWPVWNNKTTHGTAMFIAGIHDDLIAQLSTDAGSEAQGAEVRAKERFLQTLNSFVNPFKREEEEQITDFKTSVIAWNGNLQRFIIDEVRNFDISNFDQLEHIVEGNIDENGLFSGRVKAFGEWFDNITVKPKTVYKTRKDTRFGPFFLRLGTFEVIRKNSTLSDEQHATFDRIRDQFGGVMVFRDDLRVMPYGREDNDFFEIEKRRSKNAGLYMFSNRACFGGVYITKEHNPNLRDKAGREGIIDNKASKLFREIVENILIEIAKRFIGRASNIRDEKLEEINAKHAALKADEDRKKLLRKEQRRVKTSIQRDRISLEHLRNEFYEISQLLSDKNNFKELEELLQLKENIDVLDGTLKNLSLGSVPRNLGSIEKDYRQYRDLEIDAKSLLKQINNSVYLALDHFTVKDDYSIAEKDFRSKAAILHAKIRKFSNKGRNILKEETLRFEEITNNTNKAFHEKTSQYLSDLQENRTSLKKTLENLDLAYQIQDIEISQTYAPYITALESLREEIDLEGLAISSVNENTRLKKQVEQVNALAQLGITVEIIGHEIEGFDMTIERGINRLSSTNLDEYQKNALSSITQAHQSLSDSWRFLSPLKLSGDKVRAFLSGKDIFDYVNHFFNIKFEKDSIEFSCSTNFLDISLYDQPARIYPVFIN
;
A
#
# COMPACT_ATOMS: atom_id res chain seq x y z
N PRO A 1 38.64 5.67 -44.16
CA PRO A 1 39.37 6.34 -45.27
C PRO A 1 38.47 6.53 -46.50
N GLU A 2 38.05 5.46 -47.16
CA GLU A 2 37.24 5.54 -48.40
C GLU A 2 35.92 6.32 -48.24
N MET A 3 35.22 6.18 -47.11
CA MET A 3 34.00 6.96 -46.83
C MET A 3 34.28 8.45 -46.67
N PHE A 4 35.39 8.82 -46.01
CA PHE A 4 35.78 10.22 -45.83
C PHE A 4 36.13 10.83 -47.18
N ASP A 5 36.95 10.15 -47.96
CA ASP A 5 37.38 10.61 -49.29
C ASP A 5 36.17 10.76 -50.24
N ALA A 6 35.22 9.82 -50.20
CA ALA A 6 33.98 9.91 -50.99
C ALA A 6 33.06 11.07 -50.56
N LEU A 7 32.93 11.32 -49.25
CA LEU A 7 32.13 12.44 -48.73
C LEU A 7 32.77 13.78 -49.05
N MET A 8 34.09 13.91 -48.81
CA MET A 8 34.84 15.11 -49.10
C MET A 8 34.98 15.37 -50.60
N GLY A 9 35.04 14.32 -51.42
CA GLY A 9 35.02 14.43 -52.87
C GLY A 9 33.75 15.09 -53.43
N ASN A 10 32.63 15.06 -52.69
CA ASN A 10 31.41 15.80 -53.06
C ASN A 10 31.47 17.29 -52.72
N LEU A 11 32.49 17.74 -51.97
CA LEU A 11 32.70 19.12 -51.56
C LEU A 11 33.91 19.75 -52.26
N TRP A 12 35.00 19.00 -52.37
CA TRP A 12 36.30 19.44 -52.88
C TRP A 12 36.65 18.87 -54.26
N GLY A 13 35.92 17.85 -54.72
CA GLY A 13 36.35 16.99 -55.82
C GLY A 13 37.19 15.80 -55.33
N ASP A 14 37.16 14.69 -56.08
CA ASP A 14 37.88 13.46 -55.72
C ASP A 14 39.23 13.31 -56.44
N GLY A 15 39.59 14.25 -57.32
CA GLY A 15 40.86 14.26 -58.04
C GLY A 15 40.90 13.35 -59.26
N ASP A 16 39.83 12.60 -59.53
CA ASP A 16 39.73 11.67 -60.67
C ASP A 16 39.39 12.39 -61.98
N ASP A 17 38.63 13.50 -61.92
CA ASP A 17 38.24 14.33 -63.08
C ASP A 17 38.27 15.82 -62.76
N ILE A 18 39.30 16.50 -63.28
CA ILE A 18 39.54 17.93 -63.12
C ILE A 18 38.33 18.79 -63.53
N LEU A 19 37.57 18.39 -64.56
CA LEU A 19 36.40 19.16 -65.01
C LEU A 19 35.24 19.03 -64.03
N ARG A 20 35.06 17.84 -63.44
CA ARG A 20 34.05 17.60 -62.40
C ARG A 20 34.40 18.34 -61.11
N ASP A 21 35.66 18.30 -60.70
CA ASP A 21 36.12 18.93 -59.47
C ASP A 21 35.93 20.44 -59.50
N ASN A 22 36.39 21.11 -60.57
CA ASN A 22 36.16 22.55 -60.79
C ASN A 22 34.67 22.91 -60.76
N ARG A 23 33.80 22.05 -61.31
CA ARG A 23 32.35 22.28 -61.32
C ARG A 23 31.75 22.17 -59.91
N ILE A 24 32.20 21.20 -59.12
CA ILE A 24 31.74 21.00 -57.73
C ILE A 24 32.20 22.17 -56.86
N GLU A 25 33.48 22.53 -56.94
CA GLU A 25 34.08 23.64 -56.20
C GLU A 25 33.34 24.96 -56.50
N GLN A 26 33.17 25.29 -57.78
CA GLN A 26 32.46 26.50 -58.19
C GLN A 26 30.98 26.52 -57.73
N ALA A 27 30.30 25.37 -57.76
CA ALA A 27 28.91 25.29 -57.31
C ALA A 27 28.79 25.56 -55.81
N TRP A 28 29.70 25.01 -55.01
CA TRP A 28 29.75 25.27 -53.57
C TRP A 28 30.16 26.69 -53.23
N GLU A 29 31.10 27.29 -53.97
CA GLU A 29 31.46 28.71 -53.81
C GLU A 29 30.26 29.62 -54.06
N ASN A 30 29.57 29.43 -55.19
CA ASN A 30 28.39 30.22 -55.55
C ASN A 30 27.27 30.09 -54.49
N TYR A 31 27.07 28.88 -53.96
CA TYR A 31 26.08 28.64 -52.91
C TYR A 31 26.48 29.30 -51.59
N SER A 32 27.76 29.21 -51.21
CA SER A 32 28.29 29.85 -50.00
C SER A 32 28.22 31.37 -50.07
N GLU A 33 28.43 31.97 -51.25
CA GLU A 33 28.24 33.40 -51.47
C GLU A 33 26.77 33.83 -51.31
N LEU A 34 25.83 33.01 -51.78
CA LEU A 34 24.40 33.24 -51.59
C LEU A 34 24.03 33.21 -50.10
N GLU A 35 24.49 32.19 -49.36
CA GLU A 35 24.23 32.07 -47.92
C GLU A 35 24.83 33.25 -47.12
N LYS A 36 26.05 33.69 -47.47
CA LYS A 36 26.67 34.89 -46.88
C LYS A 36 25.86 36.15 -47.12
N ASN A 37 25.30 36.32 -48.31
CA ASN A 37 24.45 37.47 -48.64
C ASN A 37 23.10 37.44 -47.89
N GLU A 38 22.60 36.26 -47.57
CA GLU A 38 21.38 36.06 -46.77
C GLU A 38 21.64 36.09 -45.25
N ASN A 39 22.89 36.29 -44.83
CA ASN A 39 23.31 36.32 -43.43
C ASN A 39 23.06 34.96 -42.72
N ASN A 40 23.11 33.86 -43.48
CA ASN A 40 22.95 32.49 -43.02
C ASN A 40 24.33 31.84 -42.77
N ASP A 41 24.34 30.77 -41.97
CA ASP A 41 25.52 29.91 -41.81
C ASP A 41 25.86 29.20 -43.13
N ILE A 42 27.15 28.97 -43.37
CA ILE A 42 27.64 28.37 -44.62
C ILE A 42 27.47 26.85 -44.53
N THR A 43 26.57 26.28 -45.33
CA THR A 43 26.27 24.84 -45.32
C THR A 43 27.50 24.02 -45.71
N LYS A 44 28.32 24.50 -46.66
CA LYS A 44 29.56 23.83 -47.06
C LYS A 44 30.46 23.60 -45.84
N GLU A 45 30.77 24.66 -45.10
CA GLU A 45 31.61 24.62 -43.91
C GLU A 45 30.99 23.75 -42.81
N ALA A 46 29.66 23.77 -42.64
CA ALA A 46 28.98 22.92 -41.67
C ALA A 46 29.12 21.42 -42.01
N ILE A 47 29.01 21.04 -43.29
CA ILE A 47 29.22 19.66 -43.74
C ILE A 47 30.69 19.27 -43.58
N GLU A 48 31.62 20.12 -44.02
CA GLU A 48 33.08 19.87 -43.86
C GLU A 48 33.44 19.66 -42.39
N ASN A 49 33.01 20.57 -41.52
CA ASN A 49 33.25 20.47 -40.08
C ASN A 49 32.62 19.20 -39.49
N THR A 50 31.43 18.81 -39.96
CA THR A 50 30.79 17.57 -39.49
C THR A 50 31.59 16.35 -39.93
N VAL A 51 32.00 16.24 -41.19
CA VAL A 51 32.73 15.09 -41.73
C VAL A 51 34.14 15.00 -41.14
N ILE A 52 34.83 16.12 -40.96
CA ILE A 52 36.16 16.18 -40.34
C ILE A 52 36.11 15.79 -38.87
N ASN A 53 35.08 16.24 -38.12
CA ASN A 53 34.95 15.94 -36.69
C ASN A 53 34.21 14.62 -36.41
N ALA A 54 33.57 14.01 -37.42
CA ALA A 54 32.87 12.74 -37.29
C ALA A 54 33.87 11.59 -37.13
N PHE A 55 34.22 11.30 -35.87
CA PHE A 55 35.14 10.23 -35.55
C PHE A 55 34.41 8.99 -35.02
N PHE A 56 34.29 7.96 -35.87
CA PHE A 56 33.80 6.64 -35.47
C PHE A 56 34.96 5.69 -35.19
N GLU A 57 35.18 5.38 -33.90
CA GLU A 57 36.07 4.32 -33.44
C GLU A 57 35.50 2.92 -33.59
N GLU A 58 36.39 1.91 -33.59
CA GLU A 58 36.08 0.48 -33.59
C GLU A 58 35.02 0.08 -32.54
N ARG A 59 35.06 0.71 -31.35
CA ARG A 59 34.08 0.48 -30.27
C ARG A 59 32.63 0.77 -30.69
N HIS A 60 32.39 1.71 -31.60
CA HIS A 60 31.05 2.04 -32.05
C HIS A 60 30.49 0.92 -32.93
N PHE A 61 31.34 0.33 -33.79
CA PHE A 61 30.97 -0.79 -34.64
C PHE A 61 30.79 -2.10 -33.85
N GLN A 62 31.56 -2.29 -32.77
CA GLN A 62 31.41 -3.44 -31.85
C GLN A 62 30.02 -3.56 -31.22
N SER A 63 29.21 -2.50 -31.20
CA SER A 63 27.82 -2.60 -30.74
C SER A 63 26.89 -3.29 -31.75
N TRP A 64 27.28 -3.36 -33.02
CA TRP A 64 26.48 -3.95 -34.10
C TRP A 64 26.78 -5.46 -34.23
N PRO A 65 25.78 -6.36 -34.03
CA PRO A 65 26.02 -7.81 -33.99
C PRO A 65 26.63 -8.40 -35.27
N VAL A 66 26.38 -7.79 -36.43
CA VAL A 66 26.95 -8.21 -37.72
C VAL A 66 28.46 -7.97 -37.76
N TRP A 67 28.92 -6.82 -37.24
CA TRP A 67 30.35 -6.49 -37.18
C TRP A 67 31.15 -7.53 -36.39
N ASN A 68 30.53 -8.10 -35.35
CA ASN A 68 31.13 -9.12 -34.50
C ASN A 68 30.79 -10.57 -34.91
N ASN A 69 30.23 -10.78 -36.11
CA ASN A 69 29.82 -12.10 -36.62
C ASN A 69 28.83 -12.88 -35.73
N LYS A 70 28.08 -12.21 -34.85
CA LYS A 70 27.03 -12.84 -34.05
C LYS A 70 25.77 -13.13 -34.87
N THR A 71 25.53 -12.33 -35.90
CA THR A 71 24.41 -12.45 -36.85
C THR A 71 24.92 -12.28 -38.27
N THR A 72 24.32 -12.97 -39.23
CA THR A 72 24.75 -12.92 -40.65
C THR A 72 24.18 -11.72 -41.42
N HIS A 73 23.16 -11.05 -40.89
CA HIS A 73 22.51 -9.91 -41.52
C HIS A 73 22.06 -8.87 -40.50
N GLY A 74 21.93 -7.62 -40.96
CA GLY A 74 21.46 -6.49 -40.16
C GLY A 74 21.75 -5.17 -40.87
N THR A 75 21.17 -4.08 -40.38
CA THR A 75 21.43 -2.73 -40.88
C THR A 75 21.89 -1.86 -39.71
N ALA A 76 22.97 -1.12 -39.89
CA ALA A 76 23.43 -0.11 -38.95
C ALA A 76 23.37 1.27 -39.61
N MET A 77 22.95 2.27 -38.84
CA MET A 77 22.96 3.67 -39.25
C MET A 77 23.80 4.45 -38.25
N PHE A 78 24.88 5.07 -38.73
CA PHE A 78 25.78 5.90 -37.94
C PHE A 78 25.50 7.36 -38.26
N ILE A 79 25.28 8.17 -37.23
CA ILE A 79 24.89 9.58 -37.37
C ILE A 79 25.91 10.43 -36.61
N ALA A 80 26.49 11.42 -37.28
CA ALA A 80 27.30 12.47 -36.67
C ALA A 80 26.49 13.78 -36.61
N GLY A 81 26.82 14.67 -35.68
CA GLY A 81 26.07 15.92 -35.50
C GLY A 81 24.65 15.69 -34.98
N ILE A 82 24.49 14.82 -33.99
CA ILE A 82 23.17 14.51 -33.39
C ILE A 82 22.54 15.75 -32.75
N HIS A 83 21.21 15.82 -32.79
CA HIS A 83 20.43 16.92 -32.20
C HIS A 83 20.63 17.04 -30.67
N ASP A 84 20.53 18.26 -30.12
CA ASP A 84 20.74 18.54 -28.70
C ASP A 84 19.90 17.65 -27.77
N ASP A 85 18.66 17.31 -28.14
CA ASP A 85 17.81 16.38 -27.39
C ASP A 85 18.43 14.97 -27.20
N LEU A 86 19.21 14.49 -28.17
CA LEU A 86 19.96 13.23 -28.09
C LEU A 86 21.26 13.42 -27.30
N ILE A 87 21.94 14.56 -27.47
CA ILE A 87 23.14 14.92 -26.69
C ILE A 87 22.79 15.00 -25.21
N ALA A 88 21.62 15.54 -24.87
CA ALA A 88 21.11 15.59 -23.50
C ALA A 88 21.03 14.19 -22.86
N GLN A 89 20.85 13.12 -23.65
CA GLN A 89 20.86 11.75 -23.13
C GLN A 89 22.24 11.23 -22.75
N LEU A 90 23.33 11.97 -23.02
CA LEU A 90 24.70 11.58 -22.70
C LEU A 90 25.23 12.24 -21.41
N SER A 91 24.58 13.30 -20.92
CA SER A 91 25.04 13.96 -19.70
C SER A 91 24.87 13.07 -18.45
N THR A 92 25.83 13.19 -17.53
CA THR A 92 25.88 12.47 -16.25
C THR A 92 25.14 13.15 -15.12
N ASP A 93 24.73 14.40 -15.32
CA ASP A 93 24.08 15.20 -14.28
C ASP A 93 22.74 14.56 -13.92
N ALA A 94 22.57 14.26 -12.63
CA ALA A 94 21.31 13.77 -12.09
C ALA A 94 20.22 14.82 -12.36
N GLY A 95 18.99 14.39 -12.64
CA GLY A 95 17.89 15.29 -13.04
C GLY A 95 17.59 16.46 -12.08
N SER A 96 18.14 16.45 -10.85
CA SER A 96 18.08 17.57 -9.90
C SER A 96 19.10 18.68 -10.15
N GLU A 97 20.18 18.43 -10.88
CA GLU A 97 21.27 19.40 -11.16
C GLU A 97 21.22 19.94 -12.61
N ALA A 98 20.50 19.26 -13.51
CA ALA A 98 20.35 19.67 -14.90
C ALA A 98 19.38 20.87 -15.08
N GLN A 99 19.71 21.78 -16.00
CA GLN A 99 18.84 22.93 -16.34
C GLN A 99 17.55 22.44 -17.02
N GLY A 100 16.42 23.14 -16.80
CA GLY A 100 15.08 22.63 -17.14
C GLY A 100 14.81 22.31 -18.63
N ALA A 101 15.65 22.72 -19.58
CA ALA A 101 15.54 22.28 -20.98
C ALA A 101 16.03 20.84 -21.18
N GLU A 102 17.14 20.47 -20.53
CA GLU A 102 17.78 19.17 -20.67
C GLU A 102 16.97 18.05 -20.00
N VAL A 103 16.41 18.33 -18.82
CA VAL A 103 15.50 17.40 -18.12
C VAL A 103 14.29 17.07 -19.00
N ARG A 104 13.69 18.09 -19.63
CA ARG A 104 12.56 17.89 -20.55
C ARG A 104 12.94 17.08 -21.78
N ALA A 105 14.14 17.27 -22.33
CA ALA A 105 14.63 16.46 -23.44
C ALA A 105 14.80 14.98 -23.03
N LYS A 106 15.37 14.71 -21.85
CA LYS A 106 15.46 13.36 -21.24
C LYS A 106 14.10 12.70 -21.08
N GLU A 107 13.16 13.39 -20.42
CA GLU A 107 11.81 12.87 -20.17
C GLU A 107 11.04 12.64 -21.46
N ARG A 108 11.07 13.59 -22.40
CA ARG A 108 10.34 13.46 -23.68
C ARG A 108 10.87 12.33 -24.54
N PHE A 109 12.19 12.12 -24.54
CA PHE A 109 12.82 11.00 -25.24
C PHE A 109 12.37 9.66 -24.64
N LEU A 110 12.41 9.54 -23.31
CA LEU A 110 11.91 8.36 -22.60
C LEU A 110 10.42 8.11 -22.91
N GLN A 111 9.56 9.11 -22.74
CA GLN A 111 8.12 9.01 -23.02
C GLN A 111 7.81 8.63 -24.47
N THR A 112 8.70 8.99 -25.41
CA THR A 112 8.51 8.71 -26.83
C THR A 112 8.70 7.25 -27.17
N LEU A 113 9.76 6.66 -26.64
CA LEU A 113 10.18 5.31 -27.00
C LEU A 113 9.71 4.26 -25.99
N ASN A 114 9.28 4.70 -24.80
CA ASN A 114 8.61 3.84 -23.85
C ASN A 114 7.34 3.24 -24.47
N SER A 115 7.11 1.95 -24.21
CA SER A 115 5.96 1.20 -24.73
C SER A 115 5.82 1.30 -26.25
N PHE A 116 6.95 1.32 -26.97
CA PHE A 116 6.96 1.34 -28.44
C PHE A 116 6.27 0.11 -29.04
N VAL A 117 6.50 -1.06 -28.42
CA VAL A 117 5.70 -2.27 -28.62
C VAL A 117 4.67 -2.33 -27.50
N ASN A 118 3.48 -2.89 -27.73
CA ASN A 118 2.42 -3.01 -26.74
C ASN A 118 2.86 -3.89 -25.53
N PRO A 119 3.00 -3.35 -24.29
CA PRO A 119 3.36 -4.13 -23.10
C PRO A 119 2.17 -4.84 -22.44
N PHE A 120 0.95 -4.50 -22.86
CA PHE A 120 -0.26 -4.76 -22.08
C PHE A 120 -1.03 -5.97 -22.60
N LYS A 121 -0.39 -6.83 -23.39
CA LYS A 121 -0.99 -8.07 -23.87
C LYS A 121 -0.89 -9.15 -22.82
N ARG A 122 -1.94 -9.97 -22.70
CA ARG A 122 -1.94 -11.18 -21.84
C ARG A 122 -1.34 -12.37 -22.60
N GLU A 123 -0.93 -13.42 -21.88
CA GLU A 123 -0.28 -14.60 -22.48
C GLU A 123 -1.15 -15.32 -23.53
N GLU A 124 -2.47 -15.23 -23.40
CA GLU A 124 -3.44 -15.81 -24.33
C GLU A 124 -3.63 -14.98 -25.62
N GLU A 125 -3.14 -13.74 -25.65
CA GLU A 125 -3.27 -12.84 -26.78
C GLU A 125 -2.02 -12.91 -27.67
N GLU A 126 -2.19 -12.71 -28.98
CA GLU A 126 -1.05 -12.65 -29.90
C GLU A 126 -0.14 -11.45 -29.53
N GLN A 127 1.17 -11.71 -29.40
CA GLN A 127 2.19 -10.75 -29.02
C GLN A 127 3.35 -10.77 -30.01
N ILE A 128 3.99 -9.61 -30.18
CA ILE A 128 5.25 -9.53 -30.92
C ILE A 128 6.38 -10.06 -30.03
N THR A 129 6.85 -11.28 -30.29
CA THR A 129 7.93 -11.92 -29.53
C THR A 129 9.30 -11.82 -30.22
N ASP A 130 9.33 -11.47 -31.50
CA ASP A 130 10.52 -11.44 -32.36
C ASP A 130 11.11 -10.03 -32.55
N PHE A 131 10.52 -9.02 -31.91
CA PHE A 131 10.97 -7.63 -31.99
C PHE A 131 11.33 -7.07 -30.61
N LYS A 132 12.53 -6.51 -30.51
CA LYS A 132 13.06 -5.89 -29.29
C LYS A 132 13.62 -4.51 -29.58
N THR A 133 13.46 -3.59 -28.63
CA THR A 133 13.97 -2.23 -28.71
C THR A 133 14.70 -1.87 -27.43
N SER A 134 15.94 -1.40 -27.54
CA SER A 134 16.75 -0.93 -26.42
C SER A 134 17.47 0.35 -26.82
N VAL A 135 17.69 1.26 -25.87
CA VAL A 135 18.50 2.46 -26.07
C VAL A 135 19.54 2.54 -24.98
N ILE A 136 20.81 2.59 -25.39
CA ILE A 136 21.97 2.57 -24.49
C ILE A 136 22.81 3.82 -24.78
N ALA A 137 23.00 4.65 -23.75
CA ALA A 137 23.97 5.73 -23.77
C ALA A 137 25.33 5.23 -23.31
N TRP A 138 26.39 5.69 -23.98
CA TRP A 138 27.76 5.31 -23.70
C TRP A 138 28.59 6.54 -23.36
N ASN A 139 29.10 6.58 -22.12
CA ASN A 139 30.03 7.62 -21.67
C ASN A 139 31.42 6.98 -21.53
N GLY A 140 32.18 6.99 -22.62
CA GLY A 140 33.39 6.19 -22.71
C GLY A 140 33.07 4.69 -22.65
N ASN A 141 33.47 4.03 -21.57
CA ASN A 141 33.20 2.60 -21.35
C ASN A 141 31.96 2.36 -20.46
N LEU A 142 31.37 3.41 -19.87
CA LEU A 142 30.19 3.28 -19.03
C LEU A 142 28.94 3.18 -19.89
N GLN A 143 28.17 2.11 -19.70
CA GLN A 143 26.87 1.90 -20.33
C GLN A 143 25.76 2.38 -19.39
N ARG A 144 24.82 3.17 -19.91
CA ARG A 144 23.58 3.54 -19.24
C ARG A 144 22.39 3.15 -20.13
N PHE A 145 21.57 2.24 -19.65
CA PHE A 145 20.30 1.90 -20.32
C PHE A 145 19.31 3.03 -20.10
N ILE A 146 18.94 3.71 -21.19
CA ILE A 146 17.85 4.69 -21.19
C ILE A 146 16.53 3.93 -21.38
N ILE A 147 16.55 2.91 -22.24
CA ILE A 147 15.44 1.99 -22.46
C ILE A 147 16.00 0.58 -22.44
N ASP A 148 15.56 -0.18 -21.46
CA ASP A 148 15.96 -1.58 -21.27
C ASP A 148 15.04 -2.51 -22.08
N GLU A 149 15.53 -3.71 -22.38
CA GLU A 149 14.71 -4.81 -22.90
C GLU A 149 13.67 -5.27 -21.87
N VAL A 150 14.01 -5.20 -20.58
CA VAL A 150 13.10 -5.51 -19.48
C VAL A 150 12.21 -4.30 -19.21
N ARG A 151 10.89 -4.49 -19.32
CA ARG A 151 9.93 -3.40 -19.15
C ARG A 151 9.63 -3.17 -17.69
N ASN A 152 9.78 -1.93 -17.24
CA ASN A 152 9.45 -1.53 -15.86
C ASN A 152 7.94 -1.44 -15.58
N PHE A 153 7.10 -1.41 -16.63
CA PHE A 153 5.65 -1.40 -16.51
C PHE A 153 5.04 -2.27 -17.63
N ASP A 154 4.47 -3.41 -17.23
CA ASP A 154 3.86 -4.40 -18.13
C ASP A 154 2.42 -4.74 -17.72
N ILE A 155 1.84 -5.79 -18.32
CA ILE A 155 0.49 -6.24 -18.01
C ILE A 155 0.31 -6.66 -16.54
N SER A 156 1.35 -7.15 -15.86
CA SER A 156 1.28 -7.56 -14.46
C SER A 156 1.13 -6.35 -13.52
N ASN A 157 1.79 -5.24 -13.83
CA ASN A 157 1.61 -3.98 -13.12
C ASN A 157 0.27 -3.34 -13.49
N PHE A 158 -0.13 -3.43 -14.76
CA PHE A 158 -1.39 -2.89 -15.25
C PHE A 158 -2.61 -3.53 -14.56
N ASP A 159 -2.64 -4.86 -14.41
CA ASP A 159 -3.76 -5.57 -13.79
C ASP A 159 -3.89 -5.29 -12.27
N GLN A 160 -2.85 -4.76 -11.64
CA GLN A 160 -2.87 -4.27 -10.26
C GLN A 160 -3.51 -2.89 -10.09
N LEU A 161 -3.77 -2.16 -11.18
CA LEU A 161 -4.44 -0.86 -11.11
C LEU A 161 -5.82 -0.99 -10.48
N GLU A 162 -6.22 0.08 -9.81
CA GLU A 162 -7.47 0.15 -9.04
C GLU A 162 -8.70 0.18 -9.96
N HIS A 163 -8.58 0.90 -11.08
CA HIS A 163 -9.62 1.03 -12.09
C HIS A 163 -9.09 0.58 -13.45
N ILE A 164 -9.82 -0.28 -14.15
CA ILE A 164 -9.46 -0.78 -15.47
C ILE A 164 -10.70 -0.80 -16.34
N VAL A 165 -10.56 -0.41 -17.59
CA VAL A 165 -11.58 -0.55 -18.63
C VAL A 165 -10.98 -1.40 -19.71
N GLU A 166 -11.58 -2.54 -20.02
CA GLU A 166 -11.18 -3.30 -21.19
C GLU A 166 -12.35 -3.92 -21.94
N GLY A 167 -12.28 -3.91 -23.27
CA GLY A 167 -13.35 -4.43 -24.10
C GLY A 167 -13.19 -4.17 -25.59
N ASN A 168 -14.01 -4.87 -26.36
CA ASN A 168 -14.09 -4.77 -27.81
C ASN A 168 -15.10 -3.68 -28.20
N ILE A 169 -14.76 -2.92 -29.23
CA ILE A 169 -15.62 -1.96 -29.90
C ILE A 169 -15.88 -2.47 -31.32
N ASP A 170 -17.16 -2.64 -31.67
CA ASP A 170 -17.57 -3.07 -33.01
C ASP A 170 -17.54 -1.93 -34.04
N GLU A 171 -17.84 -2.25 -35.31
CA GLU A 171 -17.91 -1.27 -36.40
C GLU A 171 -19.01 -0.20 -36.23
N ASN A 172 -19.97 -0.43 -35.33
CA ASN A 172 -21.05 0.50 -35.02
C ASN A 172 -20.68 1.43 -33.86
N GLY A 173 -19.57 1.18 -33.16
CA GLY A 173 -19.14 1.91 -31.98
C GLY A 173 -19.78 1.42 -30.68
N LEU A 174 -20.35 0.21 -30.67
CA LEU A 174 -20.83 -0.45 -29.46
C LEU A 174 -19.64 -1.05 -28.71
N PHE A 175 -19.39 -0.56 -27.50
CA PHE A 175 -18.44 -1.16 -26.58
C PHE A 175 -19.08 -2.35 -25.86
N SER A 176 -18.34 -3.45 -25.75
CA SER A 176 -18.67 -4.63 -24.95
C SER A 176 -17.41 -5.12 -24.23
N GLY A 177 -17.47 -5.20 -22.90
CA GLY A 177 -16.30 -5.56 -22.11
C GLY A 177 -16.56 -5.59 -20.62
N ARG A 178 -15.51 -5.33 -19.84
CA ARG A 178 -15.54 -5.32 -18.39
C ARG A 178 -14.83 -4.10 -17.82
N VAL A 179 -15.22 -3.72 -16.61
CA VAL A 179 -14.66 -2.58 -15.88
C VAL A 179 -14.25 -3.04 -14.50
N LYS A 180 -13.00 -2.81 -14.11
CA LYS A 180 -12.57 -2.87 -12.72
C LYS A 180 -12.78 -1.51 -12.08
N ALA A 181 -13.44 -1.43 -10.94
CA ALA A 181 -13.56 -0.19 -10.18
C ALA A 181 -13.35 -0.44 -8.69
N PHE A 182 -12.45 0.32 -8.06
CA PHE A 182 -12.10 0.16 -6.65
C PHE A 182 -11.67 -1.29 -6.31
N GLY A 183 -10.92 -1.91 -7.23
CA GLY A 183 -10.45 -3.29 -7.08
C GLY A 183 -11.42 -4.38 -7.56
N GLU A 184 -12.70 -4.07 -7.78
CA GLU A 184 -13.75 -5.05 -8.11
C GLU A 184 -14.07 -5.07 -9.61
N TRP A 185 -14.20 -6.26 -10.20
CA TRP A 185 -14.54 -6.43 -11.61
C TRP A 185 -16.05 -6.47 -11.85
N PHE A 186 -16.49 -5.73 -12.86
CA PHE A 186 -17.85 -5.68 -13.39
C PHE A 186 -17.83 -6.15 -14.84
N ASP A 187 -18.37 -7.33 -15.11
CA ASP A 187 -18.41 -7.94 -16.45
C ASP A 187 -19.66 -7.53 -17.25
N ASN A 188 -19.64 -7.83 -18.56
CA ASN A 188 -20.77 -7.63 -19.48
C ASN A 188 -21.26 -6.17 -19.60
N ILE A 189 -20.33 -5.21 -19.46
CA ILE A 189 -20.61 -3.79 -19.59
C ILE A 189 -20.74 -3.41 -21.06
N THR A 190 -21.84 -2.72 -21.38
CA THR A 190 -22.09 -2.19 -22.71
C THR A 190 -22.25 -0.68 -22.70
N VAL A 191 -21.61 -0.01 -23.67
CA VAL A 191 -21.76 1.42 -23.89
C VAL A 191 -22.12 1.66 -25.35
N LYS A 192 -23.29 2.24 -25.57
CA LYS A 192 -23.80 2.60 -26.90
C LYS A 192 -23.15 3.91 -27.38
N PRO A 193 -22.93 4.07 -28.69
CA PRO A 193 -22.46 5.33 -29.25
C PRO A 193 -23.50 6.45 -29.03
N LYS A 194 -23.05 7.71 -29.04
CA LYS A 194 -23.94 8.88 -28.85
C LYS A 194 -25.04 8.96 -29.91
N THR A 195 -24.71 8.58 -31.14
CA THR A 195 -25.62 8.56 -32.27
C THR A 195 -25.35 7.35 -33.13
N VAL A 196 -26.34 6.92 -33.91
CA VAL A 196 -26.14 5.86 -34.91
C VAL A 196 -25.38 6.46 -36.09
N TYR A 197 -24.12 6.05 -36.26
CA TYR A 197 -23.26 6.61 -37.31
C TYR A 197 -23.61 6.01 -38.68
N LYS A 198 -24.08 6.85 -39.60
CA LYS A 198 -24.21 6.48 -41.03
C LYS A 198 -22.90 6.83 -41.74
N THR A 199 -22.04 5.82 -41.95
CA THR A 199 -20.74 5.97 -42.61
C THR A 199 -20.76 5.34 -44.01
N ARG A 200 -20.04 5.94 -44.96
CA ARG A 200 -19.77 5.32 -46.26
C ARG A 200 -18.56 4.39 -46.11
N LYS A 201 -18.38 3.44 -47.03
CA LYS A 201 -17.30 2.44 -46.98
C LYS A 201 -15.90 3.05 -46.85
N ASP A 202 -15.69 4.23 -47.44
CA ASP A 202 -14.45 5.02 -47.45
C ASP A 202 -14.25 5.90 -46.19
N THR A 203 -15.24 5.95 -45.28
CA THR A 203 -15.22 6.82 -44.10
C THR A 203 -15.59 6.12 -42.79
N ARG A 204 -15.79 4.80 -42.81
CA ARG A 204 -16.04 3.98 -41.61
C ARG A 204 -14.72 3.67 -40.88
N PHE A 205 -14.77 3.59 -39.56
CA PHE A 205 -13.73 2.93 -38.76
C PHE A 205 -14.06 1.42 -38.69
N GLY A 206 -13.06 0.59 -38.41
CA GLY A 206 -13.26 -0.84 -38.17
C GLY A 206 -13.35 -1.18 -36.68
N PRO A 207 -13.48 -2.45 -36.31
CA PRO A 207 -13.42 -2.86 -34.91
C PRO A 207 -12.05 -2.53 -34.29
N PHE A 208 -12.06 -2.25 -33.00
CA PHE A 208 -10.86 -1.99 -32.22
C PHE A 208 -11.05 -2.39 -30.75
N PHE A 209 -9.96 -2.57 -30.03
CA PHE A 209 -9.97 -2.94 -28.62
C PHE A 209 -9.52 -1.77 -27.76
N LEU A 210 -10.11 -1.61 -26.58
CA LEU A 210 -9.71 -0.63 -25.59
C LEU A 210 -9.21 -1.38 -24.36
N ARG A 211 -8.04 -1.02 -23.84
CA ARG A 211 -7.57 -1.43 -22.52
C ARG A 211 -6.86 -0.25 -21.87
N LEU A 212 -7.54 0.35 -20.89
CA LEU A 212 -7.10 1.55 -20.21
C LEU A 212 -7.23 1.39 -18.70
N GLY A 213 -6.17 1.66 -17.96
CA GLY A 213 -6.14 1.56 -16.51
C GLY A 213 -5.84 2.90 -15.86
N THR A 214 -6.36 3.14 -14.65
CA THR A 214 -6.08 4.32 -13.83
C THR A 214 -6.27 4.00 -12.35
N PHE A 215 -5.98 4.95 -11.47
CA PHE A 215 -6.12 4.81 -10.02
C PHE A 215 -6.52 6.14 -9.37
N GLU A 216 -7.01 6.09 -8.13
CA GLU A 216 -7.27 7.30 -7.35
C GLU A 216 -5.96 7.97 -6.94
N VAL A 217 -5.57 9.03 -7.66
CA VAL A 217 -4.38 9.84 -7.34
C VAL A 217 -4.42 10.44 -5.94
N ILE A 218 -5.63 10.76 -5.44
CA ILE A 218 -5.78 11.28 -4.08
C ILE A 218 -5.84 10.08 -3.13
N ARG A 219 -4.74 9.84 -2.39
CA ARG A 219 -4.58 8.70 -1.47
C ARG A 219 -5.80 8.43 -0.58
N LYS A 220 -6.44 9.48 -0.05
CA LYS A 220 -7.59 9.37 0.86
C LYS A 220 -8.81 8.66 0.23
N ASN A 221 -8.91 8.65 -1.09
CA ASN A 221 -10.01 8.08 -1.86
C ASN A 221 -9.66 6.70 -2.44
N SER A 222 -8.40 6.26 -2.32
CA SER A 222 -7.92 5.03 -2.94
C SER A 222 -8.06 3.83 -2.01
N THR A 223 -8.42 2.70 -2.59
CA THR A 223 -8.43 1.36 -1.97
C THR A 223 -7.06 0.67 -1.99
N LEU A 224 -6.09 1.22 -2.73
CA LEU A 224 -4.73 0.67 -2.81
C LEU A 224 -4.01 0.75 -1.46
N SER A 225 -3.03 -0.15 -1.26
CA SER A 225 -2.09 -0.04 -0.14
C SER A 225 -1.20 1.19 -0.30
N ASP A 226 -0.60 1.65 0.81
CA ASP A 226 0.29 2.82 0.78
C ASP A 226 1.48 2.60 -0.18
N GLU A 227 2.03 1.38 -0.20
CA GLU A 227 3.13 1.00 -1.07
C GLU A 227 2.73 0.98 -2.54
N GLN A 228 1.56 0.39 -2.86
CA GLN A 228 1.05 0.33 -4.23
C GLN A 228 0.72 1.73 -4.75
N HIS A 229 0.03 2.55 -3.95
CA HIS A 229 -0.32 3.91 -4.34
C HIS A 229 0.94 4.76 -4.59
N ALA A 230 1.93 4.72 -3.69
CA ALA A 230 3.18 5.44 -3.88
C ALA A 230 3.95 4.97 -5.13
N THR A 231 3.89 3.66 -5.42
CA THR A 231 4.52 3.08 -6.61
C THR A 231 3.89 3.61 -7.89
N PHE A 232 2.55 3.58 -8.00
CA PHE A 232 1.87 4.10 -9.19
C PHE A 232 1.97 5.61 -9.34
N ASP A 233 1.96 6.37 -8.24
CA ASP A 233 2.13 7.82 -8.28
C ASP A 233 3.53 8.26 -8.72
N ARG A 234 4.56 7.43 -8.52
CA ARG A 234 5.89 7.65 -9.08
C ARG A 234 6.00 7.23 -10.54
N ILE A 235 5.41 6.09 -10.90
CA ILE A 235 5.53 5.49 -12.25
C ILE A 235 4.72 6.27 -13.29
N ARG A 236 3.61 6.90 -12.89
CA ARG A 236 2.73 7.64 -13.81
C ARG A 236 3.43 8.79 -14.56
N ASP A 237 4.46 9.42 -13.99
CA ASP A 237 5.18 10.50 -14.66
C ASP A 237 6.04 9.98 -15.85
N GLN A 238 6.44 8.70 -15.79
CA GLN A 238 7.31 8.07 -16.78
C GLN A 238 6.53 7.19 -17.78
N PHE A 239 5.49 6.50 -17.32
CA PHE A 239 4.74 5.50 -18.08
C PHE A 239 3.27 5.88 -18.32
N GLY A 240 2.81 6.99 -17.74
CA GLY A 240 1.45 7.49 -17.95
C GLY A 240 1.26 8.03 -19.37
N GLY A 241 0.10 7.78 -19.94
CA GLY A 241 -0.30 8.23 -21.27
C GLY A 241 -1.31 7.29 -21.91
N VAL A 242 -2.27 7.86 -22.64
CA VAL A 242 -3.22 7.08 -23.44
C VAL A 242 -2.66 6.86 -24.84
N MET A 243 -2.22 5.63 -25.10
CA MET A 243 -1.54 5.25 -26.34
C MET A 243 -2.53 4.78 -27.42
N VAL A 244 -2.08 4.75 -28.67
CA VAL A 244 -2.76 4.05 -29.76
C VAL A 244 -1.76 3.06 -30.35
N PHE A 245 -2.13 1.79 -30.36
CA PHE A 245 -1.32 0.71 -30.92
C PHE A 245 -1.93 0.26 -32.24
N ARG A 246 -1.11 0.17 -33.29
CA ARG A 246 -1.46 -0.42 -34.58
C ARG A 246 -0.63 -1.66 -34.79
N ASP A 247 -1.29 -2.81 -34.88
CA ASP A 247 -0.62 -4.10 -35.02
C ASP A 247 0.49 -4.25 -33.94
N ASP A 248 0.14 -3.90 -32.70
CA ASP A 248 1.00 -3.90 -31.50
C ASP A 248 2.22 -2.96 -31.50
N LEU A 249 2.36 -2.11 -32.52
CA LEU A 249 3.30 -0.99 -32.53
C LEU A 249 2.61 0.32 -32.18
N ARG A 250 3.22 1.12 -31.31
CA ARG A 250 2.69 2.41 -30.90
C ARG A 250 2.72 3.40 -32.07
N VAL A 251 1.57 4.03 -32.34
CA VAL A 251 1.45 5.14 -33.28
C VAL A 251 1.76 6.43 -32.55
N MET A 252 2.89 7.07 -32.87
CA MET A 252 3.22 8.40 -32.35
C MET A 252 2.29 9.45 -32.96
N PRO A 253 1.98 10.58 -32.28
CA PRO A 253 2.46 11.00 -30.96
C PRO A 253 1.58 10.53 -29.78
N TYR A 254 0.67 9.57 -29.99
CA TYR A 254 -0.34 9.23 -28.98
C TYR A 254 0.27 8.65 -27.71
N GLY A 255 -0.17 9.15 -26.56
CA GLY A 255 0.38 8.83 -25.24
C GLY A 255 1.44 9.80 -24.73
N ARG A 256 1.82 10.83 -25.50
CA ARG A 256 2.60 11.96 -24.97
C ARG A 256 1.70 12.94 -24.22
N GLU A 257 2.26 13.66 -23.24
CA GLU A 257 1.51 14.65 -22.47
C GLU A 257 1.03 15.85 -23.31
N ASP A 258 1.81 16.25 -24.31
CA ASP A 258 1.50 17.35 -25.22
C ASP A 258 0.44 16.98 -26.27
N ASN A 259 -0.01 15.72 -26.30
CA ASN A 259 -0.98 15.22 -27.24
C ASN A 259 -2.26 14.68 -26.56
N ASP A 260 -3.25 15.55 -26.37
CA ASP A 260 -4.56 15.17 -25.81
C ASP A 260 -5.54 14.71 -26.92
N PHE A 261 -5.18 13.65 -27.66
CA PHE A 261 -5.97 13.23 -28.82
C PHE A 261 -7.42 12.89 -28.46
N PHE A 262 -7.67 12.26 -27.31
CA PHE A 262 -9.01 11.89 -26.84
C PHE A 262 -9.66 12.96 -25.95
N GLU A 263 -9.14 14.19 -25.94
CA GLU A 263 -9.66 15.33 -25.16
C GLU A 263 -9.89 15.01 -23.65
N ILE A 264 -9.05 14.15 -23.06
CA ILE A 264 -9.14 13.71 -21.67
C ILE A 264 -8.85 14.88 -20.72
N GLU A 265 -7.71 15.55 -20.90
CA GLU A 265 -7.31 16.67 -20.04
C GLU A 265 -8.21 17.90 -20.26
N LYS A 266 -8.61 18.16 -21.51
CA LYS A 266 -9.59 19.22 -21.82
C LYS A 266 -10.93 19.03 -21.10
N ARG A 267 -11.40 17.78 -20.92
CA ARG A 267 -12.63 17.50 -20.16
C ARG A 267 -12.40 17.57 -18.66
N ARG A 268 -11.30 16.99 -18.18
CA ARG A 268 -10.92 17.01 -16.76
C ARG A 268 -10.76 18.43 -16.20
N SER A 269 -10.18 19.34 -16.97
CA SER A 269 -10.07 20.77 -16.57
C SER A 269 -11.42 21.47 -16.38
N LYS A 270 -12.49 20.97 -17.00
CA LYS A 270 -13.86 21.47 -16.79
C LYS A 270 -14.47 20.94 -15.49
N ASN A 271 -14.33 19.64 -15.24
CA ASN A 271 -14.83 18.99 -14.02
C ASN A 271 -14.05 17.71 -13.73
N ALA A 272 -13.02 17.81 -12.88
CA ALA A 272 -12.15 16.68 -12.56
C ALA A 272 -12.85 15.57 -11.77
N GLY A 273 -13.93 15.89 -11.04
CA GLY A 273 -14.71 14.89 -10.31
C GLY A 273 -15.60 14.04 -11.23
N LEU A 274 -16.20 14.65 -12.25
CA LEU A 274 -17.04 13.93 -13.22
C LEU A 274 -16.20 13.20 -14.28
N TYR A 275 -15.14 13.84 -14.76
CA TYR A 275 -14.22 13.30 -15.77
C TYR A 275 -12.92 12.89 -15.08
N MET A 276 -12.96 11.73 -14.44
CA MET A 276 -11.90 11.25 -13.55
C MET A 276 -10.58 10.90 -14.27
N PHE A 277 -10.66 10.37 -15.49
CA PHE A 277 -9.49 9.98 -16.27
C PHE A 277 -8.56 11.17 -16.54
N SER A 278 -7.24 10.95 -16.43
CA SER A 278 -6.17 11.89 -16.75
C SER A 278 -5.18 11.22 -17.67
N ASN A 279 -4.72 11.90 -18.72
CA ASN A 279 -3.70 11.38 -19.61
C ASN A 279 -2.44 10.96 -18.81
N ARG A 280 -2.03 11.78 -17.84
CA ARG A 280 -0.88 11.52 -16.95
C ARG A 280 -1.08 10.41 -15.92
N ALA A 281 -2.31 10.00 -15.62
CA ALA A 281 -2.60 8.95 -14.63
C ALA A 281 -3.34 7.77 -15.25
N CYS A 282 -3.37 7.71 -16.58
CA CYS A 282 -3.89 6.57 -17.33
C CYS A 282 -2.72 5.80 -17.92
N PHE A 283 -2.88 4.49 -17.95
CA PHE A 283 -1.95 3.58 -18.60
C PHE A 283 -2.72 2.78 -19.64
N GLY A 284 -2.02 2.27 -20.66
CA GLY A 284 -2.66 1.51 -21.74
C GLY A 284 -3.09 2.38 -22.91
N GLY A 285 -4.12 1.95 -23.62
CA GLY A 285 -4.51 2.60 -24.85
C GLY A 285 -5.56 1.86 -25.68
N VAL A 286 -5.61 2.24 -26.96
CA VAL A 286 -6.55 1.72 -27.95
C VAL A 286 -5.80 0.92 -29.01
N TYR A 287 -6.25 -0.29 -29.30
CA TYR A 287 -5.56 -1.24 -30.17
C TYR A 287 -6.35 -1.38 -31.46
N ILE A 288 -5.74 -0.98 -32.56
CA ILE A 288 -6.29 -1.03 -33.92
C ILE A 288 -5.43 -1.96 -34.77
N THR A 289 -6.01 -2.52 -35.83
CA THR A 289 -5.27 -3.30 -36.82
C THR A 289 -5.33 -2.62 -38.18
N LYS A 290 -4.26 -2.70 -38.97
CA LYS A 290 -4.23 -2.11 -40.31
C LYS A 290 -5.25 -2.77 -41.25
N GLU A 291 -5.41 -4.08 -41.13
CA GLU A 291 -6.34 -4.87 -41.94
C GLU A 291 -7.79 -4.42 -41.75
N HIS A 292 -8.23 -4.29 -40.49
CA HIS A 292 -9.62 -3.97 -40.18
C HIS A 292 -9.90 -2.46 -40.16
N ASN A 293 -8.87 -1.61 -40.04
CA ASN A 293 -9.01 -0.15 -40.00
C ASN A 293 -8.31 0.61 -41.16
N PRO A 294 -8.62 0.31 -42.44
CA PRO A 294 -7.92 0.91 -43.59
C PRO A 294 -8.16 2.42 -43.77
N ASN A 295 -9.23 2.95 -43.16
CA ASN A 295 -9.57 4.38 -43.22
C ASN A 295 -8.92 5.19 -42.10
N LEU A 296 -8.35 4.56 -41.06
CA LEU A 296 -7.47 5.23 -40.10
C LEU A 296 -6.08 5.32 -40.74
N ARG A 297 -5.90 6.23 -41.68
CA ARG A 297 -4.64 6.34 -42.45
C ARG A 297 -3.56 7.06 -41.65
N ASP A 298 -2.34 6.55 -41.69
CA ASP A 298 -1.18 7.22 -41.09
C ASP A 298 -0.77 8.42 -41.95
N LYS A 299 -0.21 9.45 -41.32
CA LYS A 299 0.44 10.56 -42.04
C LYS A 299 1.71 10.08 -42.75
N ALA A 300 2.19 10.86 -43.72
CA ALA A 300 3.37 10.52 -44.51
C ALA A 300 4.62 10.25 -43.65
N GLY A 301 4.82 11.03 -42.58
CA GLY A 301 5.90 10.82 -41.61
C GLY A 301 5.65 9.68 -40.62
N ARG A 302 4.54 8.95 -40.72
CA ARG A 302 4.05 7.94 -39.76
C ARG A 302 3.88 8.45 -38.32
N GLU A 303 3.90 9.77 -38.15
CA GLU A 303 3.60 10.48 -36.91
C GLU A 303 2.13 10.92 -36.89
N GLY A 304 1.27 9.95 -36.61
CA GLY A 304 -0.12 10.17 -36.24
C GLY A 304 -1.08 9.79 -37.36
N ILE A 305 -2.37 9.75 -37.00
CA ILE A 305 -3.45 9.43 -37.92
C ILE A 305 -3.89 10.72 -38.64
N ILE A 306 -4.21 10.62 -39.93
CA ILE A 306 -4.78 11.71 -40.73
C ILE A 306 -6.14 12.10 -40.15
N ASP A 307 -6.36 13.41 -39.95
CA ASP A 307 -7.64 13.93 -39.46
C ASP A 307 -8.72 13.82 -40.54
N ASN A 308 -9.46 12.71 -40.54
CA ASN A 308 -10.54 12.41 -41.45
C ASN A 308 -11.82 12.06 -40.69
N LYS A 309 -12.89 11.70 -41.40
CA LYS A 309 -14.16 11.36 -40.75
C LYS A 309 -14.04 10.12 -39.85
N ALA A 310 -13.26 9.11 -40.26
CA ALA A 310 -13.07 7.89 -39.47
C ALA A 310 -12.32 8.18 -38.16
N SER A 311 -11.26 8.99 -38.20
CA SER A 311 -10.49 9.37 -37.00
C SER A 311 -11.33 10.21 -36.02
N LYS A 312 -12.21 11.09 -36.52
CA LYS A 312 -13.13 11.89 -35.69
C LYS A 312 -14.15 11.02 -34.96
N LEU A 313 -14.73 10.05 -35.65
CA LEU A 313 -15.67 9.09 -35.06
C LEU A 313 -14.99 8.17 -34.05
N PHE A 314 -13.83 7.63 -34.41
CA PHE A 314 -12.98 6.84 -33.53
C PHE A 314 -12.71 7.56 -32.20
N ARG A 315 -12.28 8.82 -32.29
CA ARG A 315 -12.04 9.68 -31.12
C ARG A 315 -13.31 9.89 -30.29
N GLU A 316 -14.44 10.22 -30.92
CA GLU A 316 -15.71 10.47 -30.23
C GLU A 316 -16.22 9.23 -29.47
N ILE A 317 -16.03 8.04 -30.03
CA ILE A 317 -16.44 6.77 -29.41
C ILE A 317 -15.63 6.49 -28.16
N VAL A 318 -14.30 6.60 -28.24
CA VAL A 318 -13.42 6.41 -27.08
C VAL A 318 -13.75 7.44 -25.99
N GLU A 319 -13.93 8.71 -26.35
CA GLU A 319 -14.39 9.75 -25.43
C GLU A 319 -15.70 9.37 -24.73
N ASN A 320 -16.69 8.91 -25.48
CA ASN A 320 -17.98 8.52 -24.94
C ASN A 320 -17.88 7.34 -23.96
N ILE A 321 -17.08 6.33 -24.28
CA ILE A 321 -16.84 5.18 -23.41
C ILE A 321 -16.23 5.63 -22.08
N LEU A 322 -15.19 6.46 -22.12
CA LEU A 322 -14.56 6.98 -20.90
C LEU A 322 -15.53 7.82 -20.06
N ILE A 323 -16.38 8.63 -20.69
CA ILE A 323 -17.38 9.44 -19.99
C ILE A 323 -18.43 8.55 -19.31
N GLU A 324 -18.98 7.57 -20.03
CA GLU A 324 -20.03 6.71 -19.51
C GLU A 324 -19.52 5.80 -18.39
N ILE A 325 -18.30 5.28 -18.51
CA ILE A 325 -17.68 4.49 -17.45
C ILE A 325 -17.36 5.36 -16.24
N ALA A 326 -16.84 6.57 -16.44
CA ALA A 326 -16.62 7.51 -15.36
C ALA A 326 -17.93 7.79 -14.60
N LYS A 327 -19.03 8.07 -15.29
CA LYS A 327 -20.32 8.33 -14.63
C LYS A 327 -20.87 7.12 -13.88
N ARG A 328 -20.74 5.91 -14.44
CA ARG A 328 -21.38 4.71 -13.89
C ARG A 328 -20.59 4.06 -12.75
N PHE A 329 -19.26 4.16 -12.75
CA PHE A 329 -18.42 3.36 -11.86
C PHE A 329 -17.49 4.19 -10.96
N ILE A 330 -16.77 5.16 -11.51
CA ILE A 330 -15.60 5.71 -10.80
C ILE A 330 -15.69 7.20 -10.44
N GLY A 331 -16.36 8.02 -11.24
CA GLY A 331 -16.48 9.46 -11.07
C GLY A 331 -17.53 9.87 -10.05
N ARG A 332 -17.63 11.18 -9.78
CA ARG A 332 -18.51 11.79 -8.75
C ARG A 332 -20.00 11.48 -8.91
N ALA A 333 -20.46 11.11 -10.11
CA ALA A 333 -21.85 10.76 -10.36
C ALA A 333 -22.16 9.26 -10.10
N SER A 334 -21.15 8.48 -9.72
CA SER A 334 -21.26 7.04 -9.50
C SER A 334 -21.67 6.72 -8.06
N ASN A 335 -22.79 6.00 -7.90
CA ASN A 335 -23.19 5.48 -6.59
C ASN A 335 -22.14 4.50 -6.02
N ILE A 336 -21.45 3.74 -6.88
CA ILE A 336 -20.38 2.81 -6.47
C ILE A 336 -19.25 3.58 -5.79
N ARG A 337 -18.91 4.77 -6.29
CA ARG A 337 -17.90 5.63 -5.66
C ARG A 337 -18.35 6.07 -4.28
N ASP A 338 -19.59 6.56 -4.16
CA ASP A 338 -20.08 7.11 -2.90
C ASP A 338 -20.07 6.03 -1.80
N GLU A 339 -20.57 4.83 -2.10
CA GLU A 339 -20.53 3.68 -1.18
C GLU A 339 -19.08 3.31 -0.78
N LYS A 340 -18.16 3.25 -1.74
CA LYS A 340 -16.75 2.92 -1.46
C LYS A 340 -16.03 4.00 -0.68
N LEU A 341 -16.30 5.28 -0.93
CA LEU A 341 -15.72 6.37 -0.16
C LEU A 341 -16.22 6.40 1.29
N GLU A 342 -17.49 6.06 1.53
CA GLU A 342 -17.99 5.86 2.90
C GLU A 342 -17.26 4.73 3.60
N GLU A 343 -17.06 3.58 2.92
CA GLU A 343 -16.31 2.45 3.45
C GLU A 343 -14.85 2.82 3.77
N ILE A 344 -14.17 3.53 2.86
CA ILE A 344 -12.79 4.00 3.03
C ILE A 344 -12.70 4.98 4.21
N ASN A 345 -13.62 5.94 4.29
CA ASN A 345 -13.66 6.91 5.38
C ASN A 345 -13.91 6.23 6.73
N ALA A 346 -14.81 5.24 6.78
CA ALA A 346 -15.05 4.44 7.97
C ALA A 346 -13.81 3.64 8.39
N LYS A 347 -13.09 3.04 7.43
CA LYS A 347 -11.80 2.35 7.67
C LYS A 347 -10.74 3.33 8.22
N HIS A 348 -10.59 4.51 7.62
CA HIS A 348 -9.66 5.53 8.11
C HIS A 348 -10.03 6.05 9.50
N ALA A 349 -11.32 6.26 9.78
CA ALA A 349 -11.80 6.63 11.11
C ALA A 349 -11.49 5.54 12.15
N ALA A 350 -11.66 4.27 11.78
CA ALA A 350 -11.31 3.14 12.63
C ALA A 350 -9.80 3.04 12.89
N LEU A 351 -8.96 3.26 11.87
CA LEU A 351 -7.50 3.32 12.01
C LEU A 351 -7.07 4.47 12.93
N LYS A 352 -7.63 5.66 12.74
CA LYS A 352 -7.39 6.82 13.62
C LYS A 352 -7.80 6.53 15.06
N ALA A 353 -8.94 5.88 15.27
CA ALA A 353 -9.37 5.45 16.60
C ALA A 353 -8.40 4.44 17.22
N ASP A 354 -7.84 3.51 16.45
CA ASP A 354 -6.79 2.58 16.92
C ASP A 354 -5.49 3.32 17.29
N GLU A 355 -5.08 4.31 16.49
CA GLU A 355 -3.92 5.16 16.81
C GLU A 355 -4.13 5.97 18.08
N ASP A 356 -5.29 6.60 18.24
CA ASP A 356 -5.60 7.40 19.43
C ASP A 356 -5.69 6.52 20.69
N ARG A 357 -6.21 5.30 20.57
CA ARG A 357 -6.13 4.27 21.64
C ARG A 357 -4.68 3.92 21.98
N LYS A 358 -3.80 3.73 21.00
CA LYS A 358 -2.36 3.48 21.24
C LYS A 358 -1.68 4.69 21.90
N LYS A 359 -2.02 5.91 21.52
CA LYS A 359 -1.52 7.13 22.18
C LYS A 359 -1.95 7.20 23.63
N LEU A 360 -3.22 6.88 23.93
CA LEU A 360 -3.73 6.83 25.31
C LEU A 360 -2.99 5.77 26.14
N LEU A 361 -2.83 4.56 25.60
CA LEU A 361 -2.02 3.50 26.23
C LEU A 361 -0.59 3.94 26.54
N ARG A 362 0.09 4.59 25.57
CA ARG A 362 1.46 5.11 25.75
C ARG A 362 1.52 6.21 26.82
N LYS A 363 0.53 7.11 26.86
CA LYS A 363 0.43 8.17 27.85
C LYS A 363 0.27 7.59 29.25
N GLU A 364 -0.61 6.61 29.42
CA GLU A 364 -0.82 5.93 30.71
C GLU A 364 0.40 5.11 31.14
N GLN A 365 1.04 4.38 30.23
CA GLN A 365 2.32 3.71 30.50
C GLN A 365 3.39 4.69 30.99
N ARG A 366 3.51 5.86 30.35
CA ARG A 366 4.43 6.92 30.80
C ARG A 366 4.04 7.48 32.17
N ARG A 367 2.76 7.76 32.41
CA ARG A 367 2.24 8.22 33.72
C ARG A 367 2.64 7.26 34.82
N VAL A 368 2.33 5.98 34.65
CA VAL A 368 2.63 4.91 35.62
C VAL A 368 4.13 4.78 35.83
N LYS A 369 4.92 4.76 34.75
CA LYS A 369 6.38 4.68 34.86
C LYS A 369 6.97 5.84 35.65
N THR A 370 6.56 7.08 35.35
CA THR A 370 7.05 8.27 36.05
C THR A 370 6.60 8.28 37.51
N SER A 371 5.36 7.88 37.81
CA SER A 371 4.87 7.73 39.17
C SER A 371 5.69 6.69 39.95
N ILE A 372 5.91 5.49 39.38
CA ILE A 372 6.74 4.45 40.03
C ILE A 372 8.15 4.98 40.29
N GLN A 373 8.79 5.59 39.31
CA GLN A 373 10.17 6.10 39.45
C GLN A 373 10.29 7.18 40.52
N ARG A 374 9.31 8.08 40.61
CA ARG A 374 9.31 9.16 41.61
C ARG A 374 8.97 8.64 43.01
N ASP A 375 7.99 7.76 43.10
CA ASP A 375 7.31 7.44 44.37
C ASP A 375 7.84 6.16 45.02
N ARG A 376 8.61 5.32 44.31
CA ARG A 376 9.12 4.03 44.83
C ARG A 376 9.98 4.19 46.08
N ILE A 377 10.97 5.08 46.04
CA ILE A 377 11.89 5.29 47.17
C ILE A 377 11.09 5.80 48.39
N SER A 378 10.19 6.75 48.18
CA SER A 378 9.31 7.27 49.24
C SER A 378 8.39 6.20 49.82
N LEU A 379 7.86 5.29 48.99
CA LEU A 379 7.03 4.16 49.45
C LEU A 379 7.84 3.14 50.25
N GLU A 380 9.08 2.84 49.82
CA GLU A 380 9.99 1.96 50.56
C GLU A 380 10.34 2.55 51.94
N HIS A 381 10.66 3.85 52.01
CA HIS A 381 10.87 4.54 53.29
C HIS A 381 9.64 4.51 54.18
N LEU A 382 8.46 4.82 53.63
CA LEU A 382 7.20 4.81 54.38
C LEU A 382 6.86 3.41 54.92
N ARG A 383 7.10 2.37 54.13
CA ARG A 383 6.93 0.97 54.56
C ARG A 383 7.89 0.62 55.71
N ASN A 384 9.13 1.10 55.66
CA ASN A 384 10.10 0.90 56.74
C ASN A 384 9.69 1.65 58.02
N GLU A 385 9.21 2.88 57.92
CA GLU A 385 8.65 3.62 59.07
C GLU A 385 7.46 2.88 59.70
N PHE A 386 6.54 2.34 58.89
CA PHE A 386 5.46 1.49 59.41
C PHE A 386 6.00 0.24 60.12
N TYR A 387 7.04 -0.39 59.57
CA TYR A 387 7.66 -1.56 60.21
C TYR A 387 8.29 -1.20 61.57
N GLU A 388 9.02 -0.09 61.66
CA GLU A 388 9.61 0.40 62.92
C GLU A 388 8.54 0.73 63.97
N ILE A 389 7.47 1.43 63.57
CA ILE A 389 6.31 1.72 64.44
C ILE A 389 5.66 0.42 64.92
N SER A 390 5.50 -0.57 64.03
CA SER A 390 4.95 -1.88 64.39
C SER A 390 5.83 -2.62 65.41
N GLN A 391 7.16 -2.49 65.32
CA GLN A 391 8.07 -3.07 66.32
C GLN A 391 7.97 -2.36 67.67
N LEU A 392 7.92 -1.02 67.67
CA LEU A 392 7.76 -0.22 68.89
C LEU A 392 6.48 -0.57 69.66
N LEU A 393 5.38 -0.83 68.94
CA LEU A 393 4.08 -1.22 69.50
C LEU A 393 4.01 -2.68 69.97
N SER A 394 4.95 -3.53 69.53
CA SER A 394 5.02 -4.92 69.96
C SER A 394 5.59 -5.07 71.39
N ASP A 395 6.34 -4.07 71.86
CA ASP A 395 6.90 -4.04 73.20
C ASP A 395 5.93 -3.35 74.18
N LYS A 396 5.27 -4.15 75.02
CA LYS A 396 4.16 -3.71 75.88
C LYS A 396 4.54 -2.66 76.95
N ASN A 397 5.82 -2.41 77.17
CA ASN A 397 6.32 -1.50 78.21
C ASN A 397 6.66 -0.09 77.71
N ASN A 398 6.51 0.19 76.41
CA ASN A 398 7.01 1.43 75.80
C ASN A 398 6.14 2.66 76.00
N PHE A 399 4.82 2.52 76.17
CA PHE A 399 3.90 3.66 76.29
C PHE A 399 3.27 3.66 77.69
N LYS A 400 3.60 4.67 78.50
CA LYS A 400 3.10 4.80 79.88
C LYS A 400 2.06 5.92 80.02
N GLU A 401 1.99 6.83 79.06
CA GLU A 401 1.08 7.97 79.06
C GLU A 401 0.13 7.95 77.85
N LEU A 402 -1.13 8.34 78.06
CA LEU A 402 -2.14 8.43 77.00
C LEU A 402 -1.75 9.46 75.92
N GLU A 403 -1.11 10.57 76.31
CA GLU A 403 -0.71 11.65 75.42
C GLU A 403 0.29 11.18 74.35
N GLU A 404 1.25 10.32 74.73
CA GLU A 404 2.25 9.72 73.82
C GLU A 404 1.58 8.84 72.76
N LEU A 405 0.56 8.07 73.16
CA LEU A 405 -0.19 7.18 72.28
C LEU A 405 -1.08 7.95 71.29
N LEU A 406 -1.66 9.07 71.73
CA LEU A 406 -2.43 9.98 70.88
C LEU A 406 -1.55 10.71 69.86
N GLN A 407 -0.34 11.14 70.26
CA GLN A 407 0.63 11.72 69.33
C GLN A 407 1.11 10.70 68.29
N LEU A 408 1.35 9.45 68.70
CA LEU A 408 1.70 8.38 67.77
C LEU A 408 0.57 8.13 66.76
N LYS A 409 -0.69 8.12 67.21
CA LYS A 409 -1.86 7.98 66.34
C LYS A 409 -1.97 9.12 65.32
N GLU A 410 -1.73 10.36 65.75
CA GLU A 410 -1.72 11.52 64.84
C GLU A 410 -0.62 11.39 63.77
N ASN A 411 0.57 10.92 64.16
CA ASN A 411 1.64 10.62 63.21
C ASN A 411 1.25 9.51 62.23
N ILE A 412 0.61 8.42 62.70
CA ILE A 412 0.13 7.32 61.84
C ILE A 412 -0.91 7.82 60.84
N ASP A 413 -1.81 8.73 61.24
CA ASP A 413 -2.80 9.32 60.35
C ASP A 413 -2.18 10.19 59.24
N VAL A 414 -1.11 10.92 59.57
CA VAL A 414 -0.31 11.65 58.57
C VAL A 414 0.33 10.66 57.59
N LEU A 415 0.91 9.57 58.09
CA LEU A 415 1.54 8.52 57.27
C LEU A 415 0.53 7.72 56.43
N ASP A 416 -0.68 7.47 56.91
CA ASP A 416 -1.79 6.91 56.11
C ASP A 416 -2.19 7.90 54.98
N GLY A 417 -2.21 9.19 55.29
CA GLY A 417 -2.41 10.26 54.31
C GLY A 417 -1.34 10.25 53.20
N THR A 418 -0.06 10.06 53.54
CA THR A 418 1.02 9.95 52.55
C THR A 418 0.92 8.65 51.74
N LEU A 419 0.63 7.51 52.37
CA LEU A 419 0.41 6.22 51.69
C LEU A 419 -0.69 6.32 50.63
N LYS A 420 -1.83 6.93 50.98
CA LYS A 420 -2.95 7.16 50.06
C LYS A 420 -2.60 8.08 48.89
N ASN A 421 -1.63 8.98 49.04
CA ASN A 421 -1.16 9.84 47.95
C ASN A 421 -0.15 9.14 47.02
N LEU A 422 0.53 8.09 47.50
CA LEU A 422 1.45 7.27 46.71
C LEU A 422 0.71 6.14 45.96
N SER A 423 -0.52 5.81 46.34
CA SER A 423 -1.31 4.76 45.68
C SER A 423 -1.57 5.04 44.20
N LEU A 424 -1.29 4.04 43.35
CA LEU A 424 -1.63 4.07 41.93
C LEU A 424 -3.13 3.76 41.74
N GLY A 425 -3.82 4.56 40.94
CA GLY A 425 -5.23 4.37 40.57
C GLY A 425 -5.47 3.12 39.69
N SER A 426 -6.58 3.09 38.95
CA SER A 426 -6.84 2.02 37.98
C SER A 426 -5.76 2.01 36.88
N VAL A 427 -5.21 0.83 36.59
CA VAL A 427 -4.13 0.66 35.61
C VAL A 427 -4.59 -0.34 34.52
N PRO A 428 -4.24 -0.11 33.24
CA PRO A 428 -4.52 -1.06 32.16
C PRO A 428 -3.91 -2.45 32.41
N ARG A 429 -4.54 -3.52 31.91
CA ARG A 429 -4.07 -4.90 32.16
C ARG A 429 -2.75 -5.23 31.45
N ASN A 430 -2.44 -4.56 30.34
CA ASN A 430 -1.23 -4.81 29.56
C ASN A 430 -0.28 -3.61 29.65
N LEU A 431 0.74 -3.74 30.49
CA LEU A 431 1.74 -2.69 30.75
C LEU A 431 3.05 -2.90 29.96
N GLY A 432 3.13 -3.97 29.16
CA GLY A 432 4.31 -4.31 28.38
C GLY A 432 5.56 -4.39 29.28
N SER A 433 6.59 -3.63 28.95
CA SER A 433 7.87 -3.64 29.67
C SER A 433 7.80 -3.13 31.12
N ILE A 434 6.74 -2.39 31.50
CA ILE A 434 6.59 -1.80 32.84
C ILE A 434 5.91 -2.78 33.82
N GLU A 435 5.38 -3.90 33.33
CA GLU A 435 4.59 -4.83 34.14
C GLU A 435 5.33 -5.35 35.38
N LYS A 436 6.64 -5.63 35.25
CA LYS A 436 7.47 -6.09 36.36
C LYS A 436 7.64 -5.02 37.44
N ASP A 437 7.97 -3.80 37.04
CA ASP A 437 8.17 -2.67 37.97
C ASP A 437 6.85 -2.29 38.67
N TYR A 438 5.73 -2.35 37.94
CA TYR A 438 4.40 -2.13 38.49
C TYR A 438 4.02 -3.18 39.54
N ARG A 439 4.27 -4.47 39.26
CA ARG A 439 4.02 -5.55 40.23
C ARG A 439 4.83 -5.35 41.51
N GLN A 440 6.12 -5.06 41.41
CA GLN A 440 6.97 -4.76 42.57
C GLN A 440 6.45 -3.58 43.39
N TYR A 441 6.07 -2.49 42.72
CA TYR A 441 5.50 -1.32 43.39
C TYR A 441 4.19 -1.67 44.11
N ARG A 442 3.34 -2.48 43.48
CA ARG A 442 2.05 -2.90 44.04
C ARG A 442 2.22 -3.82 45.24
N ASP A 443 3.19 -4.73 45.20
CA ASP A 443 3.51 -5.61 46.34
C ASP A 443 3.96 -4.78 47.55
N LEU A 444 4.86 -3.80 47.35
CA LEU A 444 5.27 -2.86 48.40
C LEU A 444 4.09 -2.06 48.98
N GLU A 445 3.16 -1.62 48.13
CA GLU A 445 1.97 -0.89 48.56
C GLU A 445 1.02 -1.78 49.40
N ILE A 446 0.85 -3.05 49.01
CA ILE A 446 0.05 -4.03 49.74
C ILE A 446 0.67 -4.32 51.11
N ASP A 447 1.98 -4.51 51.16
CA ASP A 447 2.72 -4.74 52.41
C ASP A 447 2.59 -3.55 53.37
N ALA A 448 2.77 -2.32 52.88
CA ALA A 448 2.59 -1.10 53.68
C ALA A 448 1.15 -0.99 54.24
N LYS A 449 0.12 -1.30 53.45
CA LYS A 449 -1.28 -1.33 53.90
C LYS A 449 -1.53 -2.39 54.97
N SER A 450 -0.89 -3.55 54.84
CA SER A 450 -0.97 -4.63 55.82
C SER A 450 -0.37 -4.20 57.17
N LEU A 451 0.84 -3.61 57.15
CA LEU A 451 1.50 -3.07 58.34
C LEU A 451 0.66 -1.97 59.00
N LEU A 452 0.15 -1.01 58.22
CA LEU A 452 -0.72 0.05 58.73
C LEU A 452 -1.98 -0.51 59.43
N LYS A 453 -2.57 -1.58 58.91
CA LYS A 453 -3.73 -2.25 59.55
C LYS A 453 -3.33 -2.90 60.88
N GLN A 454 -2.16 -3.53 60.95
CA GLN A 454 -1.64 -4.12 62.19
C GLN A 454 -1.36 -3.06 63.25
N ILE A 455 -0.69 -1.97 62.86
CA ILE A 455 -0.38 -0.81 63.71
C ILE A 455 -1.67 -0.24 64.30
N ASN A 456 -2.66 0.09 63.46
CA ASN A 456 -3.93 0.65 63.93
C ASN A 456 -4.63 -0.27 64.93
N ASN A 457 -4.67 -1.58 64.66
CA ASN A 457 -5.25 -2.55 65.60
C ASN A 457 -4.51 -2.57 66.95
N SER A 458 -3.17 -2.54 66.93
CA SER A 458 -2.38 -2.51 68.17
C SER A 458 -2.55 -1.20 68.96
N VAL A 459 -2.67 -0.06 68.26
CA VAL A 459 -2.96 1.24 68.87
C VAL A 459 -4.34 1.24 69.52
N TYR A 460 -5.37 0.70 68.87
CA TYR A 460 -6.71 0.62 69.45
C TYR A 460 -6.75 -0.28 70.69
N LEU A 461 -6.08 -1.44 70.66
CA LEU A 461 -5.96 -2.32 71.82
C LEU A 461 -5.21 -1.65 72.99
N ALA A 462 -4.19 -0.82 72.69
CA ALA A 462 -3.46 -0.10 73.71
C ALA A 462 -4.28 1.06 74.30
N LEU A 463 -5.09 1.76 73.49
CA LEU A 463 -6.01 2.80 73.95
C LEU A 463 -7.08 2.25 74.89
N ASP A 464 -7.63 1.06 74.62
CA ASP A 464 -8.62 0.39 75.49
C ASP A 464 -8.08 0.10 76.91
N HIS A 465 -6.76 -0.03 77.08
CA HIS A 465 -6.13 -0.25 78.39
C HIS A 465 -6.02 1.02 79.25
N PHE A 466 -6.09 2.22 78.65
CA PHE A 466 -6.03 3.49 79.36
C PHE A 466 -7.44 4.01 79.63
N THR A 467 -8.04 3.65 80.77
CA THR A 467 -9.33 4.22 81.20
C THR A 467 -9.18 5.71 81.56
N VAL A 468 -9.71 6.62 80.73
CA VAL A 468 -9.74 8.07 81.02
C VAL A 468 -11.17 8.62 80.91
N LYS A 469 -11.47 9.63 81.76
CA LYS A 469 -12.82 10.15 82.07
C LYS A 469 -13.52 10.98 80.98
N ASP A 470 -13.00 11.09 79.75
CA ASP A 470 -13.61 11.92 78.70
C ASP A 470 -13.31 11.42 77.27
N ASP A 471 -13.95 10.31 76.88
CA ASP A 471 -13.83 9.69 75.54
C ASP A 471 -14.22 10.65 74.40
N TYR A 472 -15.13 11.60 74.67
CA TYR A 472 -15.63 12.54 73.66
C TYR A 472 -14.55 13.52 73.21
N SER A 473 -13.79 14.11 74.13
CA SER A 473 -12.72 15.06 73.82
C SER A 473 -11.61 14.43 72.96
N ILE A 474 -11.27 13.16 73.24
CA ILE A 474 -10.29 12.40 72.46
C ILE A 474 -10.80 12.14 71.04
N ALA A 475 -12.05 11.69 70.91
CA ALA A 475 -12.68 11.49 69.61
C ALA A 475 -12.83 12.79 68.82
N GLU A 476 -13.12 13.92 69.48
CA GLU A 476 -13.24 15.24 68.85
C GLU A 476 -11.88 15.72 68.31
N LYS A 477 -10.79 15.52 69.07
CA LYS A 477 -9.43 15.86 68.62
C LYS A 477 -9.02 15.03 67.40
N ASP A 478 -9.27 13.72 67.42
CA ASP A 478 -9.03 12.80 66.30
C ASP A 478 -9.84 13.19 65.05
N PHE A 479 -11.13 13.51 65.24
CA PHE A 479 -12.01 14.00 64.18
C PHE A 479 -11.47 15.28 63.53
N ARG A 480 -11.06 16.28 64.35
CA ARG A 480 -10.54 17.56 63.83
C ARG A 480 -9.26 17.35 63.02
N SER A 481 -8.35 16.48 63.46
CA SER A 481 -7.13 16.14 62.73
C SER A 481 -7.45 15.49 61.37
N LYS A 482 -8.29 14.46 61.35
CA LYS A 482 -8.72 13.78 60.11
C LYS A 482 -9.46 14.73 59.16
N ALA A 483 -10.34 15.58 59.69
CA ALA A 483 -11.07 16.58 58.91
C ALA A 483 -10.12 17.60 58.25
N ALA A 484 -9.07 18.05 58.95
CA ALA A 484 -8.07 18.95 58.40
C ALA A 484 -7.30 18.33 57.22
N ILE A 485 -6.89 17.06 57.33
CA ILE A 485 -6.24 16.31 56.25
C ILE A 485 -7.16 16.21 55.02
N LEU A 486 -8.43 15.85 55.22
CA LEU A 486 -9.41 15.76 54.14
C LEU A 486 -9.68 17.12 53.49
N HIS A 487 -9.83 18.19 54.27
CA HIS A 487 -10.04 19.54 53.74
C HIS A 487 -8.85 20.02 52.91
N ALA A 488 -7.61 19.75 53.34
CA ALA A 488 -6.41 20.06 52.57
C ALA A 488 -6.39 19.29 51.23
N LYS A 489 -6.77 18.01 51.25
CA LYS A 489 -6.90 17.18 50.04
C LYS A 489 -7.96 17.74 49.09
N ILE A 490 -9.15 18.05 49.57
CA ILE A 490 -10.24 18.66 48.78
C ILE A 490 -9.78 19.97 48.15
N ARG A 491 -9.11 20.84 48.92
CA ARG A 491 -8.61 22.13 48.41
C ARG A 491 -7.60 21.94 47.28
N LYS A 492 -6.67 21.00 47.43
CA LYS A 492 -5.68 20.67 46.38
C LYS A 492 -6.34 20.17 45.09
N PHE A 493 -7.25 19.22 45.19
CA PHE A 493 -7.93 18.65 44.01
C PHE A 493 -8.88 19.64 43.35
N SER A 494 -9.65 20.40 44.13
CA SER A 494 -10.55 21.44 43.59
C SER A 494 -9.79 22.54 42.88
N ASN A 495 -8.66 23.00 43.41
CA ASN A 495 -7.83 24.00 42.72
C ASN A 495 -7.23 23.45 41.41
N LYS A 496 -6.76 22.20 41.42
CA LYS A 496 -6.27 21.54 40.20
C LYS A 496 -7.38 21.42 39.15
N GLY A 497 -8.57 20.98 39.53
CA GLY A 497 -9.73 20.87 38.63
C GLY A 497 -10.15 22.22 38.05
N ARG A 498 -10.22 23.27 38.88
CA ARG A 498 -10.54 24.63 38.42
C ARG A 498 -9.54 25.17 37.40
N ASN A 499 -8.24 24.92 37.61
CA ASN A 499 -7.20 25.37 36.67
C ASN A 499 -7.34 24.67 35.31
N ILE A 500 -7.55 23.35 35.30
CA ILE A 500 -7.75 22.58 34.06
C ILE A 500 -8.98 23.07 33.31
N LEU A 501 -10.10 23.30 34.00
CA LEU A 501 -11.31 23.86 33.37
C LEU A 501 -11.03 25.23 32.75
N LYS A 502 -10.30 26.11 33.45
CA LYS A 502 -9.94 27.43 32.93
C LYS A 502 -9.07 27.34 31.66
N GLU A 503 -8.09 26.45 31.65
CA GLU A 503 -7.23 26.21 30.48
C GLU A 503 -8.04 25.67 29.29
N GLU A 504 -8.96 24.74 29.51
CA GLU A 504 -9.77 24.17 28.44
C GLU A 504 -10.78 25.18 27.87
N THR A 505 -11.35 26.07 28.70
CA THR A 505 -12.17 27.18 28.21
C THR A 505 -11.38 28.09 27.27
N LEU A 506 -10.17 28.49 27.66
CA LEU A 506 -9.30 29.34 26.82
C LEU A 506 -8.96 28.66 25.49
N ARG A 507 -8.68 27.35 25.52
CA ARG A 507 -8.39 26.57 24.32
C ARG A 507 -9.60 26.46 23.40
N PHE A 508 -10.80 26.27 23.95
CA PHE A 508 -12.02 26.22 23.17
C PHE A 508 -12.35 27.57 22.50
N GLU A 509 -12.08 28.68 23.19
CA GLU A 509 -12.17 30.03 22.62
C GLU A 509 -11.18 30.24 21.46
N GLU A 510 -9.94 29.75 21.60
CA GLU A 510 -8.93 29.83 20.53
C GLU A 510 -9.36 29.03 19.28
N ILE A 511 -9.82 27.79 19.45
CA ILE A 511 -10.34 26.96 18.36
C ILE A 511 -11.52 27.67 17.67
N THR A 512 -12.40 28.28 18.45
CA THR A 512 -13.57 28.99 17.92
C THR A 512 -13.18 30.22 17.10
N ASN A 513 -12.23 31.00 17.59
CA ASN A 513 -11.72 32.15 16.85
C ASN A 513 -11.04 31.74 15.53
N ASN A 514 -10.28 30.64 15.52
CA ASN A 514 -9.64 30.13 14.31
C ASN A 514 -10.68 29.62 13.29
N THR A 515 -11.67 28.85 13.75
CA THR A 515 -12.70 28.27 12.89
C THR A 515 -13.59 29.36 12.25
N ASN A 516 -13.90 30.42 13.00
CA ASN A 516 -14.65 31.57 12.48
C ASN A 516 -13.92 32.32 11.35
N LYS A 517 -12.58 32.37 11.40
CA LYS A 517 -11.77 33.05 10.38
C LYS A 517 -11.52 32.20 9.14
N ALA A 518 -11.42 30.89 9.31
CA ALA A 518 -10.97 29.96 8.27
C ALA A 518 -11.81 30.01 6.97
N PHE A 519 -13.13 30.13 7.06
CA PHE A 519 -13.97 30.26 5.88
C PHE A 519 -13.71 31.58 5.14
N HIS A 520 -13.67 32.69 5.87
CA HIS A 520 -13.40 34.00 5.28
C HIS A 520 -12.01 34.05 4.63
N GLU A 521 -10.98 33.53 5.28
CA GLU A 521 -9.62 33.48 4.72
C GLU A 521 -9.57 32.65 3.41
N LYS A 522 -10.15 31.45 3.40
CA LYS A 522 -10.17 30.57 2.21
C LYS A 522 -10.96 31.18 1.05
N THR A 523 -12.05 31.89 1.34
CA THR A 523 -12.98 32.41 0.31
C THR A 523 -12.63 33.82 -0.19
N SER A 524 -11.88 34.60 0.59
CA SER A 524 -11.48 35.97 0.21
C SER A 524 -10.72 36.01 -1.11
N GLN A 525 -9.90 34.99 -1.38
CA GLN A 525 -9.17 34.87 -2.65
C GLN A 525 -10.10 34.66 -3.85
N TYR A 526 -11.15 33.84 -3.71
CA TYR A 526 -12.14 33.63 -4.77
C TYR A 526 -12.93 34.91 -5.08
N LEU A 527 -13.22 35.72 -4.05
CA LEU A 527 -13.89 37.01 -4.21
C LEU A 527 -12.98 38.05 -4.88
N SER A 528 -11.70 38.10 -4.51
CA SER A 528 -10.69 38.97 -5.15
C SER A 528 -10.51 38.61 -6.63
N ASP A 529 -10.42 37.31 -6.94
CA ASP A 529 -10.27 36.85 -8.32
C ASP A 529 -11.52 37.12 -9.19
N LEU A 530 -12.71 37.18 -8.59
CA LEU A 530 -13.93 37.63 -9.28
C LEU A 530 -13.89 39.15 -9.52
N GLN A 531 -13.49 39.93 -8.52
CA GLN A 531 -13.39 41.40 -8.62
C GLN A 531 -12.38 41.84 -9.67
N GLU A 532 -11.29 41.09 -9.83
CA GLU A 532 -10.25 41.33 -10.84
C GLU A 532 -10.59 40.71 -12.22
N ASN A 533 -11.80 40.20 -12.42
CA ASN A 533 -12.25 39.52 -13.65
C ASN A 533 -11.38 38.32 -14.08
N ARG A 534 -10.65 37.70 -13.14
CA ARG A 534 -9.84 36.49 -13.38
C ARG A 534 -10.68 35.22 -13.42
N THR A 535 -11.89 35.25 -12.86
CA THR A 535 -12.83 34.11 -12.81
C THR A 535 -14.26 34.53 -13.13
N SER A 536 -15.10 33.57 -13.53
CA SER A 536 -16.53 33.80 -13.79
C SER A 536 -17.36 33.61 -12.52
N LEU A 537 -18.43 34.41 -12.36
CA LEU A 537 -19.38 34.31 -11.24
C LEU A 537 -19.81 32.88 -10.91
N LYS A 538 -20.19 32.09 -11.94
CA LYS A 538 -20.60 30.70 -11.75
C LYS A 538 -19.51 29.85 -11.07
N LYS A 539 -18.27 29.97 -11.51
CA LYS A 539 -17.13 29.21 -10.97
C LYS A 539 -16.75 29.68 -9.57
N THR A 540 -16.88 30.98 -9.29
CA THR A 540 -16.72 31.52 -7.94
C THR A 540 -17.77 30.96 -6.99
N LEU A 541 -19.04 30.92 -7.40
CA LEU A 541 -20.12 30.32 -6.59
C LEU A 541 -19.91 28.82 -6.35
N GLU A 542 -19.53 28.05 -7.37
CA GLU A 542 -19.21 26.63 -7.23
C GLU A 542 -18.05 26.38 -6.23
N ASN A 543 -17.03 27.25 -6.25
CA ASN A 543 -15.91 27.18 -5.30
C ASN A 543 -16.34 27.58 -3.88
N LEU A 544 -17.24 28.56 -3.74
CA LEU A 544 -17.79 28.96 -2.44
C LEU A 544 -18.64 27.85 -1.83
N ASP A 545 -19.49 27.19 -2.62
CA ASP A 545 -20.31 26.07 -2.16
C ASP A 545 -19.42 24.90 -1.71
N LEU A 546 -18.36 24.60 -2.46
CA LEU A 546 -17.41 23.56 -2.10
C LEU A 546 -16.61 23.91 -0.84
N ALA A 547 -16.18 25.16 -0.71
CA ALA A 547 -15.52 25.65 0.50
C ALA A 547 -16.45 25.61 1.72
N TYR A 548 -17.73 25.92 1.54
CA TYR A 548 -18.75 25.84 2.59
C TYR A 548 -18.93 24.40 3.06
N GLN A 549 -19.12 23.46 2.14
CA GLN A 549 -19.27 22.04 2.48
C GLN A 549 -18.05 21.50 3.24
N ILE A 550 -16.83 21.84 2.80
CA ILE A 550 -15.61 21.43 3.49
C ILE A 550 -15.58 22.02 4.90
N GLN A 551 -15.90 23.31 5.05
CA GLN A 551 -15.88 23.98 6.33
C GLN A 551 -16.95 23.44 7.28
N ASP A 552 -18.15 23.14 6.79
CA ASP A 552 -19.25 22.57 7.58
C ASP A 552 -18.90 21.18 8.15
N ILE A 553 -18.25 20.35 7.32
CA ILE A 553 -17.68 19.06 7.76
C ILE A 553 -16.59 19.29 8.82
N GLU A 554 -15.68 20.25 8.59
CA GLU A 554 -14.59 20.57 9.52
C GLU A 554 -15.12 21.07 10.88
N ILE A 555 -16.17 21.91 10.88
CA ILE A 555 -16.89 22.36 12.07
C ILE A 555 -17.47 21.14 12.79
N SER A 556 -18.25 20.31 12.11
CA SER A 556 -18.89 19.14 12.70
C SER A 556 -17.86 18.18 13.32
N GLN A 557 -16.75 17.92 12.61
CA GLN A 557 -15.68 17.05 13.08
C GLN A 557 -14.90 17.63 14.26
N THR A 558 -14.80 18.95 14.37
CA THR A 558 -14.06 19.63 15.45
C THR A 558 -14.91 19.76 16.70
N TYR A 559 -16.15 20.21 16.56
CA TYR A 559 -17.02 20.54 17.69
C TYR A 559 -17.77 19.34 18.25
N ALA A 560 -18.24 18.40 17.43
CA ALA A 560 -19.03 17.27 17.91
C ALA A 560 -18.27 16.43 18.97
N PRO A 561 -16.99 16.05 18.77
CA PRO A 561 -16.25 15.30 19.80
C PRO A 561 -16.07 16.09 21.10
N TYR A 562 -15.85 17.41 21.02
CA TYR A 562 -15.72 18.30 22.16
C TYR A 562 -17.02 18.37 22.98
N ILE A 563 -18.15 18.57 22.29
CA ILE A 563 -19.47 18.61 22.91
C ILE A 563 -19.78 17.26 23.56
N THR A 564 -19.61 16.15 22.84
CA THR A 564 -19.85 14.81 23.38
C THR A 564 -18.98 14.51 24.61
N ALA A 565 -17.72 14.94 24.62
CA ALA A 565 -16.84 14.78 25.78
C ALA A 565 -17.34 15.59 27.00
N LEU A 566 -17.77 16.83 26.79
CA LEU A 566 -18.34 17.68 27.85
C LEU A 566 -19.70 17.17 28.34
N GLU A 567 -20.53 16.65 27.45
CA GLU A 567 -21.81 16.01 27.80
C GLU A 567 -21.59 14.73 28.60
N SER A 568 -20.61 13.91 28.22
CA SER A 568 -20.24 12.71 28.98
C SER A 568 -19.73 13.07 30.38
N LEU A 569 -18.97 14.16 30.52
CA LEU A 569 -18.56 14.69 31.82
C LEU A 569 -19.76 15.20 32.64
N ARG A 570 -20.75 15.84 32.00
CA ARG A 570 -22.00 16.30 32.64
C ARG A 570 -22.87 15.14 33.11
N GLU A 571 -22.89 14.05 32.36
CA GLU A 571 -23.66 12.83 32.65
C GLU A 571 -22.96 11.90 33.66
N GLU A 572 -21.87 12.35 34.28
CA GLU A 572 -21.11 11.58 35.28
C GLU A 572 -20.56 10.23 34.74
N ILE A 573 -20.35 10.15 33.42
CA ILE A 573 -19.78 8.96 32.79
C ILE A 573 -18.28 8.89 33.12
N ASP A 574 -17.83 7.79 33.73
CA ASP A 574 -16.40 7.53 33.96
C ASP A 574 -15.68 7.22 32.65
N LEU A 575 -15.24 8.30 31.98
CA LEU A 575 -14.50 8.25 30.73
C LEU A 575 -13.15 7.52 30.87
N GLU A 576 -12.49 7.60 32.03
CA GLU A 576 -11.20 6.92 32.27
C GLU A 576 -11.43 5.40 32.41
N GLY A 577 -12.41 5.00 33.21
CA GLY A 577 -12.80 3.60 33.38
C GLY A 577 -13.28 2.94 32.08
N LEU A 578 -14.13 3.62 31.32
CA LEU A 578 -14.61 3.12 30.02
C LEU A 578 -13.48 2.99 28.99
N ALA A 579 -12.58 3.98 28.91
CA ALA A 579 -11.44 3.91 28.01
C ALA A 579 -10.53 2.72 28.37
N ILE A 580 -10.22 2.51 29.65
CA ILE A 580 -9.42 1.38 30.11
C ILE A 580 -10.13 0.05 29.83
N SER A 581 -11.44 -0.05 30.09
CA SER A 581 -12.23 -1.26 29.83
C SER A 581 -12.26 -1.61 28.34
N SER A 582 -12.53 -0.62 27.48
CA SER A 582 -12.54 -0.79 26.02
C SER A 582 -11.18 -1.25 25.48
N VAL A 583 -10.09 -0.67 25.99
CA VAL A 583 -8.72 -1.08 25.62
C VAL A 583 -8.44 -2.53 26.03
N ASN A 584 -8.86 -2.93 27.24
CA ASN A 584 -8.69 -4.31 27.71
C ASN A 584 -9.52 -5.31 26.90
N GLU A 585 -10.74 -4.96 26.51
CA GLU A 585 -11.61 -5.80 25.69
C GLU A 585 -11.07 -5.95 24.28
N ASN A 586 -10.60 -4.86 23.67
CA ASN A 586 -10.04 -4.88 22.33
C ASN A 586 -8.74 -5.70 22.27
N THR A 587 -7.84 -5.54 23.25
CA THR A 587 -6.62 -6.37 23.32
C THR A 587 -6.92 -7.86 23.46
N ARG A 588 -8.01 -8.22 24.15
CA ARG A 588 -8.50 -9.60 24.21
C ARG A 588 -9.00 -10.10 22.85
N LEU A 589 -9.85 -9.31 22.18
CA LEU A 589 -10.37 -9.65 20.85
C LEU A 589 -9.26 -9.82 19.81
N LYS A 590 -8.26 -8.92 19.84
CA LYS A 590 -7.14 -8.96 18.91
C LYS A 590 -6.30 -10.23 19.05
N LYS A 591 -6.04 -10.68 20.27
CA LYS A 591 -5.38 -11.98 20.53
C LYS A 591 -6.17 -13.16 19.96
N GLN A 592 -7.50 -13.13 20.05
CA GLN A 592 -8.35 -14.18 19.47
C GLN A 592 -8.25 -14.18 17.94
N VAL A 593 -8.26 -13.00 17.31
CA VAL A 593 -8.09 -12.88 15.84
C VAL A 593 -6.72 -13.37 15.38
N GLU A 594 -5.64 -13.00 16.08
CA GLU A 594 -4.29 -13.48 15.76
C GLU A 594 -4.18 -15.01 15.83
N GLN A 595 -4.81 -15.64 16.84
CA GLN A 595 -4.86 -17.09 16.96
C GLN A 595 -5.61 -17.75 15.79
N VAL A 596 -6.75 -17.18 15.38
CA VAL A 596 -7.53 -17.69 14.24
C VAL A 596 -6.76 -17.52 12.93
N ASN A 597 -6.11 -16.36 12.71
CA ASN A 597 -5.33 -16.10 11.51
C ASN A 597 -4.10 -17.03 11.40
N ALA A 598 -3.39 -17.27 12.50
CA ALA A 598 -2.28 -18.20 12.52
C ALA A 598 -2.73 -19.63 12.13
N LEU A 599 -3.92 -20.04 12.61
CA LEU A 599 -4.50 -21.35 12.29
C LEU A 599 -4.94 -21.43 10.81
N ALA A 600 -5.50 -20.35 10.25
CA ALA A 600 -5.85 -20.26 8.84
C ALA A 600 -4.61 -20.27 7.93
N GLN A 601 -3.54 -19.54 8.29
CA GLN A 601 -2.28 -19.54 7.55
C GLN A 601 -1.62 -20.92 7.53
N LEU A 602 -1.66 -21.67 8.63
CA LEU A 602 -1.21 -23.06 8.66
C LEU A 602 -1.98 -23.93 7.66
N GLY A 603 -3.30 -23.76 7.56
CA GLY A 603 -4.12 -24.46 6.57
C GLY A 603 -3.78 -24.13 5.12
N ILE A 604 -3.54 -22.84 4.81
CA ILE A 604 -3.15 -22.38 3.46
C ILE A 604 -1.75 -22.89 3.09
N THR A 605 -0.79 -22.84 4.02
CA THR A 605 0.57 -23.35 3.79
C THR A 605 0.56 -24.86 3.50
N VAL A 606 -0.26 -25.62 4.22
CA VAL A 606 -0.45 -27.06 3.96
C VAL A 606 -1.08 -27.29 2.58
N GLU A 607 -1.98 -26.41 2.12
CA GLU A 607 -2.60 -26.50 0.80
C GLU A 607 -1.64 -26.18 -0.35
N ILE A 608 -0.85 -25.11 -0.24
CA ILE A 608 0.16 -24.72 -1.24
C ILE A 608 1.25 -25.80 -1.34
N ILE A 609 1.81 -26.22 -0.20
CA ILE A 609 2.81 -27.30 -0.16
C ILE A 609 2.21 -28.61 -0.68
N GLY A 610 0.94 -28.90 -0.37
CA GLY A 610 0.23 -30.07 -0.88
C GLY A 610 0.19 -30.10 -2.42
N HIS A 611 -0.15 -28.98 -3.07
CA HIS A 611 -0.18 -28.90 -4.54
C HIS A 611 1.20 -28.98 -5.19
N GLU A 612 2.23 -28.37 -4.59
CA GLU A 612 3.61 -28.49 -5.09
C GLU A 612 4.13 -29.93 -4.97
N ILE A 613 3.86 -30.59 -3.84
CA ILE A 613 4.25 -31.99 -3.61
C ILE A 613 3.51 -32.94 -4.56
N GLU A 614 2.21 -32.74 -4.80
CA GLU A 614 1.46 -33.50 -5.82
C GLU A 614 2.07 -33.32 -7.22
N GLY A 615 2.52 -32.10 -7.55
CA GLY A 615 3.24 -31.82 -8.80
C GLY A 615 4.58 -32.57 -8.91
N PHE A 616 5.36 -32.62 -7.81
CA PHE A 616 6.60 -33.39 -7.75
C PHE A 616 6.35 -34.89 -7.85
N ASP A 617 5.33 -35.41 -7.15
CA ASP A 617 4.90 -36.82 -7.20
C ASP A 617 4.58 -37.26 -8.64
N MET A 618 3.76 -36.46 -9.35
CA MET A 618 3.44 -36.72 -10.76
C MET A 618 4.66 -36.64 -11.70
N THR A 619 5.65 -35.82 -11.36
CA THR A 619 6.87 -35.66 -12.17
C THR A 619 7.82 -36.83 -11.97
N ILE A 620 8.00 -37.27 -10.72
CA ILE A 620 8.80 -38.44 -10.38
C ILE A 620 8.15 -39.70 -10.95
N GLU A 621 6.84 -39.85 -10.82
CA GLU A 621 6.09 -40.96 -11.42
C GLU A 621 6.28 -41.02 -12.94
N ARG A 622 6.16 -39.89 -13.64
CA ARG A 622 6.45 -39.80 -15.09
C ARG A 622 7.91 -40.14 -15.42
N GLY A 623 8.86 -39.71 -14.60
CA GLY A 623 10.29 -40.01 -14.77
C GLY A 623 10.59 -41.50 -14.61
N ILE A 624 10.03 -42.13 -13.57
CA ILE A 624 10.10 -43.57 -13.30
C ILE A 624 9.49 -44.36 -14.45
N ASN A 625 8.29 -43.97 -14.90
CA ASN A 625 7.62 -44.62 -16.04
C ASN A 625 8.42 -44.48 -17.34
N ARG A 626 9.02 -43.32 -17.60
CA ARG A 626 9.87 -43.11 -18.79
C ARG A 626 11.15 -43.94 -18.72
N LEU A 627 11.80 -44.02 -17.56
CA LEU A 627 12.96 -44.89 -17.35
C LEU A 627 12.59 -46.38 -17.53
N SER A 628 11.43 -46.79 -17.02
CA SER A 628 10.94 -48.17 -17.17
C SER A 628 10.75 -48.60 -18.64
N SER A 629 10.51 -47.64 -19.55
CA SER A 629 10.31 -47.87 -20.98
C SER A 629 11.62 -47.98 -21.80
N THR A 630 12.78 -47.77 -21.17
CA THR A 630 14.10 -47.88 -21.80
C THR A 630 14.72 -49.26 -21.63
N ASN A 631 15.74 -49.61 -22.44
CA ASN A 631 16.46 -50.88 -22.29
C ASN A 631 17.42 -50.83 -21.09
N LEU A 632 16.96 -51.32 -19.94
CA LEU A 632 17.71 -51.37 -18.69
C LEU A 632 18.35 -52.75 -18.45
N ASP A 633 19.54 -52.76 -17.83
CA ASP A 633 20.18 -53.99 -17.35
C ASP A 633 19.48 -54.55 -16.08
N GLU A 634 19.86 -55.76 -15.65
CA GLU A 634 19.20 -56.45 -14.53
C GLU A 634 19.40 -55.72 -13.19
N TYR A 635 20.54 -55.05 -13.00
CA TYR A 635 20.85 -54.25 -11.81
C TYR A 635 20.01 -52.97 -11.78
N GLN A 636 19.90 -52.28 -12.91
CA GLN A 636 19.09 -51.08 -13.12
C GLN A 636 17.60 -51.35 -12.97
N LYS A 637 17.11 -52.53 -13.41
CA LYS A 637 15.71 -52.94 -13.17
C LYS A 637 15.40 -53.12 -11.70
N ASN A 638 16.28 -53.77 -10.94
CA ASN A 638 16.12 -53.93 -9.50
C ASN A 638 16.17 -52.57 -8.77
N ALA A 639 17.11 -51.69 -9.13
CA ALA A 639 17.18 -50.34 -8.59
C ALA A 639 15.92 -49.51 -8.90
N LEU A 640 15.39 -49.59 -10.12
CA LEU A 640 14.15 -48.92 -10.51
C LEU A 640 12.95 -49.46 -9.73
N SER A 641 12.86 -50.77 -9.50
CA SER A 641 11.81 -51.37 -8.68
C SER A 641 11.83 -50.84 -7.25
N SER A 642 13.02 -50.75 -6.62
CA SER A 642 13.17 -50.19 -5.27
C SER A 642 12.80 -48.71 -5.21
N ILE A 643 13.20 -47.92 -6.21
CA ILE A 643 12.83 -46.50 -6.31
C ILE A 643 11.32 -46.34 -6.47
N THR A 644 10.70 -47.17 -7.31
CA THR A 644 9.24 -47.15 -7.53
C THR A 644 8.47 -47.47 -6.26
N GLN A 645 8.90 -48.50 -5.52
CA GLN A 645 8.27 -48.90 -4.26
C GLN A 645 8.45 -47.84 -3.17
N ALA A 646 9.64 -47.23 -3.06
CA ALA A 646 9.90 -46.15 -2.12
C ALA A 646 9.09 -44.90 -2.45
N HIS A 647 8.97 -44.55 -3.74
CA HIS A 647 8.15 -43.45 -4.22
C HIS A 647 6.67 -43.68 -3.92
N GLN A 648 6.14 -44.86 -4.22
CA GLN A 648 4.75 -45.22 -3.93
C GLN A 648 4.43 -45.08 -2.44
N SER A 649 5.31 -45.60 -1.58
CA SER A 649 5.15 -45.51 -0.11
C SER A 649 5.18 -44.06 0.39
N LEU A 650 5.99 -43.21 -0.24
CA LEU A 650 6.11 -41.79 0.08
C LEU A 650 4.87 -41.03 -0.41
N SER A 651 4.40 -41.29 -1.63
CA SER A 651 3.15 -40.74 -2.19
C SER A 651 1.94 -41.10 -1.33
N ASP A 652 1.81 -42.35 -0.90
CA ASP A 652 0.73 -42.82 -0.03
C ASP A 652 0.78 -42.11 1.34
N SER A 653 1.98 -41.90 1.89
CA SER A 653 2.20 -41.14 3.13
C SER A 653 1.87 -39.64 3.01
N TRP A 654 1.95 -39.05 1.81
CA TRP A 654 1.57 -37.65 1.57
C TRP A 654 0.09 -37.49 1.24
N ARG A 655 -0.50 -38.39 0.46
CA ARG A 655 -1.96 -38.44 0.24
C ARG A 655 -2.72 -38.58 1.55
N PHE A 656 -2.10 -39.23 2.54
CA PHE A 656 -2.58 -39.29 3.91
C PHE A 656 -2.71 -37.91 4.61
N LEU A 657 -1.92 -36.89 4.24
CA LEU A 657 -2.05 -35.52 4.76
C LEU A 657 -3.11 -34.68 4.01
N SER A 658 -3.64 -35.16 2.89
CA SER A 658 -4.67 -34.49 2.08
C SER A 658 -6.00 -34.18 2.82
N PRO A 659 -6.44 -34.92 3.86
CA PRO A 659 -7.64 -34.55 4.63
C PRO A 659 -7.48 -33.27 5.47
N LEU A 660 -6.25 -32.77 5.68
CA LEU A 660 -5.99 -31.51 6.41
C LEU A 660 -6.18 -30.25 5.55
N LYS A 661 -6.54 -30.41 4.27
CA LYS A 661 -6.87 -29.30 3.36
C LYS A 661 -8.12 -28.57 3.89
N LEU A 662 -8.03 -27.25 4.05
CA LEU A 662 -9.17 -26.40 4.44
C LEU A 662 -10.23 -26.29 3.32
N SER A 663 -9.84 -26.67 2.10
CA SER A 663 -10.48 -26.31 0.83
C SER A 663 -10.94 -27.53 0.02
N GLY A 664 -11.48 -28.55 0.69
CA GLY A 664 -12.21 -29.64 0.04
C GLY A 664 -13.67 -29.65 0.48
N ASP A 665 -14.58 -30.08 -0.39
CA ASP A 665 -15.99 -30.21 -0.03
C ASP A 665 -16.14 -31.01 1.25
N LYS A 666 -16.84 -30.41 2.22
CA LYS A 666 -17.07 -30.90 3.58
C LYS A 666 -18.08 -32.06 3.57
N VAL A 667 -17.80 -33.14 2.84
CA VAL A 667 -18.68 -34.29 2.73
C VAL A 667 -18.63 -35.08 4.04
N ARG A 668 -19.74 -35.09 4.77
CA ARG A 668 -19.94 -35.98 5.90
C ARG A 668 -20.26 -37.38 5.37
N ALA A 669 -19.66 -38.39 5.98
CA ALA A 669 -19.90 -39.79 5.64
C ALA A 669 -20.31 -40.55 6.91
N PHE A 670 -21.05 -41.65 6.73
CA PHE A 670 -21.19 -42.64 7.78
C PHE A 670 -19.88 -43.43 7.86
N LEU A 671 -19.20 -43.31 9.00
CA LEU A 671 -17.96 -44.00 9.35
C LEU A 671 -18.31 -45.11 10.32
N SER A 672 -18.07 -46.36 9.94
CA SER A 672 -18.17 -47.48 10.87
C SER A 672 -16.89 -47.62 11.69
N GLY A 673 -16.98 -48.25 12.87
CA GLY A 673 -15.78 -48.60 13.62
C GLY A 673 -14.89 -49.59 12.88
N LYS A 674 -15.44 -50.36 11.94
CA LYS A 674 -14.66 -51.14 10.98
C LYS A 674 -13.82 -50.25 10.06
N ASP A 675 -14.41 -49.19 9.50
CA ASP A 675 -13.67 -48.26 8.64
C ASP A 675 -12.53 -47.57 9.41
N ILE A 676 -12.77 -47.19 10.67
CA ILE A 676 -11.74 -46.61 11.55
C ILE A 676 -10.63 -47.63 11.86
N PHE A 677 -11.01 -48.88 12.16
CA PHE A 677 -10.04 -49.93 12.46
C PHE A 677 -9.16 -50.26 11.24
N ASP A 678 -9.79 -50.46 10.08
CA ASP A 678 -9.10 -50.74 8.82
C ASP A 678 -8.15 -49.58 8.47
N TYR A 679 -8.57 -48.34 8.72
CA TYR A 679 -7.77 -47.13 8.52
C TYR A 679 -6.53 -47.06 9.42
N VAL A 680 -6.67 -47.29 10.74
CA VAL A 680 -5.53 -47.30 11.68
C VAL A 680 -4.59 -48.47 11.40
N ASN A 681 -5.14 -49.64 11.08
CA ASN A 681 -4.35 -50.82 10.76
C ASN A 681 -3.51 -50.60 9.50
N HIS A 682 -4.09 -50.01 8.46
CA HIS A 682 -3.36 -49.68 7.23
C HIS A 682 -2.22 -48.68 7.49
N PHE A 683 -2.45 -47.66 8.33
CA PHE A 683 -1.46 -46.64 8.65
C PHE A 683 -0.23 -47.20 9.41
N PHE A 684 -0.47 -48.06 10.40
CA PHE A 684 0.60 -48.60 11.25
C PHE A 684 1.07 -50.00 10.86
N ASN A 685 0.54 -50.61 9.78
CA ASN A 685 0.79 -52.03 9.45
C ASN A 685 2.28 -52.39 9.49
N ILE A 686 3.11 -51.61 8.78
CA ILE A 686 4.56 -51.84 8.71
C ILE A 686 5.22 -51.73 10.09
N LYS A 687 4.74 -50.81 10.92
CA LYS A 687 5.27 -50.58 12.27
C LYS A 687 4.83 -51.69 13.23
N PHE A 688 3.58 -52.12 13.14
CA PHE A 688 3.06 -53.25 13.89
C PHE A 688 3.77 -54.56 13.55
N GLU A 689 3.98 -54.83 12.25
CA GLU A 689 4.74 -56.00 11.81
C GLU A 689 6.20 -55.94 12.27
N LYS A 690 6.87 -54.79 12.12
CA LYS A 690 8.26 -54.60 12.53
C LYS A 690 8.46 -54.76 14.04
N ASP A 691 7.53 -54.24 14.83
CA ASP A 691 7.62 -54.23 16.29
C ASP A 691 6.88 -55.42 16.94
N SER A 692 6.34 -56.36 16.13
CA SER A 692 5.57 -57.53 16.58
C SER A 692 4.38 -57.19 17.48
N ILE A 693 3.65 -56.12 17.14
CA ILE A 693 2.50 -55.63 17.89
C ILE A 693 1.22 -56.27 17.32
N GLU A 694 0.43 -56.91 18.17
CA GLU A 694 -0.88 -57.46 17.81
C GLU A 694 -1.97 -56.37 17.97
N PHE A 695 -2.41 -55.81 16.84
CA PHE A 695 -3.49 -54.82 16.80
C PHE A 695 -4.84 -55.51 16.58
N SER A 696 -5.75 -55.39 17.54
CA SER A 696 -7.07 -56.03 17.49
C SER A 696 -8.18 -55.06 17.89
N CYS A 697 -9.41 -55.36 17.46
CA CYS A 697 -10.60 -54.55 17.72
C CYS A 697 -11.67 -55.37 18.42
N SER A 698 -12.39 -54.74 19.36
CA SER A 698 -13.56 -55.38 20.00
C SER A 698 -14.78 -55.37 19.07
N THR A 699 -15.65 -56.38 19.19
CA THR A 699 -16.91 -56.45 18.43
C THR A 699 -17.79 -55.23 18.66
N ASN A 700 -17.85 -54.72 19.89
CA ASN A 700 -18.62 -53.51 20.21
C ASN A 700 -18.13 -52.26 19.47
N PHE A 701 -16.84 -52.19 19.14
CA PHE A 701 -16.29 -51.05 18.41
C PHE A 701 -16.60 -51.16 16.91
N LEU A 702 -16.50 -52.36 16.32
CA LEU A 702 -16.82 -52.59 14.91
C LEU A 702 -18.27 -52.19 14.56
N ASP A 703 -19.20 -52.36 15.52
CA ASP A 703 -20.61 -52.02 15.37
C ASP A 703 -20.93 -50.52 15.55
N ILE A 704 -19.95 -49.68 15.90
CA ILE A 704 -20.15 -48.23 16.01
C ILE A 704 -20.34 -47.64 14.62
N SER A 705 -21.28 -46.69 14.49
CA SER A 705 -21.46 -45.88 13.29
C SER A 705 -21.56 -44.40 13.66
N LEU A 706 -20.76 -43.56 13.00
CA LEU A 706 -20.60 -42.13 13.27
C LEU A 706 -20.87 -41.36 11.97
N TYR A 707 -21.73 -40.35 12.01
CA TYR A 707 -21.95 -39.46 10.86
C TYR A 707 -21.16 -38.16 11.05
N ASP A 708 -19.93 -38.12 10.56
CA ASP A 708 -19.04 -36.95 10.68
C ASP A 708 -18.07 -36.89 9.48
N GLN A 709 -17.13 -35.95 9.52
CA GLN A 709 -16.11 -35.75 8.50
C GLN A 709 -14.93 -36.71 8.76
N PRO A 710 -14.55 -37.57 7.79
CA PRO A 710 -13.39 -38.44 7.92
C PRO A 710 -12.12 -37.67 8.30
N ALA A 711 -11.94 -36.48 7.71
CA ALA A 711 -10.84 -35.55 7.98
C ALA A 711 -10.71 -35.10 9.45
N ARG A 712 -11.79 -35.14 10.24
CA ARG A 712 -11.79 -34.75 11.66
C ARG A 712 -11.63 -35.94 12.58
N ILE A 713 -12.24 -37.07 12.24
CA ILE A 713 -12.29 -38.26 13.10
C ILE A 713 -11.00 -39.08 12.97
N TYR A 714 -10.52 -39.33 11.76
CA TYR A 714 -9.34 -40.17 11.53
C TYR A 714 -8.05 -39.68 12.21
N PRO A 715 -7.70 -38.37 12.22
CA PRO A 715 -6.51 -37.91 12.94
C PRO A 715 -6.55 -38.12 14.46
N VAL A 716 -7.75 -38.18 15.06
CA VAL A 716 -7.90 -38.41 16.51
C VAL A 716 -7.47 -39.81 16.91
N PHE A 717 -7.64 -40.81 16.04
CA PHE A 717 -7.24 -42.20 16.30
C PHE A 717 -5.79 -42.49 15.93
N ILE A 718 -5.14 -41.60 15.17
CA ILE A 718 -3.72 -41.73 14.80
C ILE A 718 -2.80 -41.09 15.83
N ASN A 719 -3.21 -39.96 16.42
CA ASN A 719 -2.54 -39.37 17.58
C ASN A 719 -2.74 -40.25 18.82
#